data_AF-A0A9D5SAR7-F1
#
_entry.id   AF-A0A9D5SAR7-F1
#
_cell.length_a   1.000
_cell.length_b   1.000
_cell.length_c   1.000
_cell.angle_alpha   90.00
_cell.angle_beta   90.00
_cell.angle_gamma   90.00
#
_symmetry.space_group_name_H-M   'P 1'
#
loop_
_entity.id
_entity.type
_entity.pdbx_description
1 polymer ?
#
loop_
_entity_poly.entity_id
_entity_poly.type
_entity_poly.pdbx_seq_one_letter_code
_entity_poly.pdbx_strand_id
1 'polypeptide(L)'
;MKKILSFLSVWAFMLTSVDAQNKVKVSMDNGAAEIYSSSSVESIDFSNDNNFSISFNNGDEKRNYNGNATQISFIKQASIQEGGVKIVSADGWFESGFVIWEPFADASSYSVYYKEMGGKYAKIDSELIRKSGSQYRADILGLKKGDYQFKVVPLIGGKEADEKASETDLVAVGAFDRSGYAHFNYTEGIGAYKDDGTLKDDAIVVYVTDENKDNVTIPGYENVGKGIGWILNNNQYSSSSSNTYTADASKKGIFAVTKEHPVVIRFIGKVTSPEGLTAYNSTDNGGSVGDNGHLARMKNAQNLTLEGVGDDAQIYGWGFHFICSDNKYGKSFEARNLLFDDYPEDAIGMEGVQASSSVTSDLSASVERCWVHHCSFKQGYCANPAESDKKEGDGSCDFKRGQYYTLSYCYFEYGHKTNLIGASDASLQFNISFHHNIWKNCASRVPLLRNSNFHFYNNYVFGDVTDPDASLSYIASCRANSYRFSEHNYFDGCKNVCETTSGGVSKSYGDIYYACFGTNNAVIAKTRDEAVSNNCQFQARNINYSKFDTDATLFYYDASKKQTKAYITDAVTARKECLMYSGVMKQKKVTNTSMNVNSVNGSIDMSGCKYDVTMGTTSNGITFTNYKSGKFKGQGITFRIERSCKVTISAGSDSYGGPYLMCADGTKIGQLSGTLSYNIGAGTYFIGSGSKDKESSVSSISFICIDDSEVSNKVDSNSGETNTGDDNNNGSQSGDGNGDQNGGNNTNPNIDLTSDQTLTFDNGATDKSGFFTVSANLKSGIAAKTYNGVTYTSAIKMESSTSVTFTTAASKTLYIITDTANGRIKVDGNSITADSDGIVSVSLAAGNHSITKGDSLNIYSLIIK
;
A
#
# COMPACT_ATOMS: atom_id res chain seq x y z
N MET A 1 0.60 -24.57 8.06
CA MET A 1 1.90 -24.33 7.40
C MET A 1 2.90 -23.50 8.24
N LYS A 2 2.69 -23.27 9.55
CA LYS A 2 3.52 -22.36 10.37
C LYS A 2 4.74 -22.98 11.08
N LYS A 3 5.20 -24.20 10.72
CA LYS A 3 6.32 -24.88 11.42
C LYS A 3 7.20 -25.82 10.57
N ILE A 4 7.23 -25.71 9.24
CA ILE A 4 8.07 -26.60 8.39
C ILE A 4 8.81 -25.81 7.29
N LEU A 5 9.49 -24.73 7.66
CA LEU A 5 10.45 -24.04 6.77
C LEU A 5 11.46 -23.24 7.61
N SER A 6 12.03 -23.87 8.63
CA SER A 6 13.23 -23.35 9.31
C SER A 6 14.36 -24.34 9.05
N PHE A 7 15.42 -23.85 8.42
CA PHE A 7 16.58 -24.59 7.89
C PHE A 7 16.41 -25.27 6.52
N LEU A 8 16.38 -24.47 5.45
CA LEU A 8 17.16 -24.81 4.25
C LEU A 8 18.51 -24.09 4.34
N SER A 9 19.44 -24.65 5.11
CA SER A 9 20.86 -24.33 4.88
C SER A 9 21.26 -24.95 3.54
N VAL A 10 21.98 -24.17 2.73
CA VAL A 10 22.45 -24.31 1.34
C VAL A 10 22.95 -25.71 0.87
N TRP A 11 23.01 -26.74 1.70
CA TRP A 11 23.43 -28.09 1.30
C TRP A 11 22.47 -28.83 0.37
N ALA A 12 21.20 -28.42 0.26
CA ALA A 12 20.26 -28.97 -0.72
C ALA A 12 20.43 -28.37 -2.14
N PHE A 13 21.26 -27.33 -2.32
CA PHE A 13 21.49 -26.69 -3.62
C PHE A 13 22.47 -27.46 -4.53
N MET A 14 23.26 -28.40 -3.99
CA MET A 14 24.28 -29.13 -4.77
C MET A 14 23.81 -30.47 -5.35
N LEU A 15 22.54 -30.87 -5.18
CA LEU A 15 22.04 -32.19 -5.62
C LEU A 15 21.09 -32.16 -6.83
N THR A 16 21.05 -31.06 -7.58
CA THR A 16 20.54 -31.05 -8.96
C THR A 16 21.65 -30.64 -9.91
N SER A 17 22.58 -31.56 -10.16
CA SER A 17 23.45 -31.51 -11.33
C SER A 17 22.64 -31.81 -12.59
N VAL A 18 21.76 -30.91 -13.03
CA VAL A 18 21.29 -30.80 -14.42
C VAL A 18 20.84 -29.34 -14.68
N ASP A 19 21.64 -28.63 -15.48
CA ASP A 19 21.48 -27.28 -16.05
C ASP A 19 21.48 -26.04 -15.14
N ALA A 20 22.38 -25.12 -15.48
CA ALA A 20 22.60 -23.79 -14.91
C ALA A 20 21.45 -22.79 -15.17
N GLN A 21 20.21 -23.28 -15.29
CA GLN A 21 19.12 -22.61 -16.00
C GLN A 21 17.83 -22.43 -15.19
N ASN A 22 17.71 -23.01 -13.99
CA ASN A 22 16.47 -22.96 -13.19
C ASN A 22 16.22 -21.57 -12.56
N LYS A 23 14.97 -21.33 -12.14
CA LYS A 23 14.56 -20.12 -11.40
C LYS A 23 14.07 -20.44 -9.99
N VAL A 24 14.21 -19.50 -9.06
CA VAL A 24 13.62 -19.53 -7.71
C VAL A 24 12.50 -18.52 -7.65
N LYS A 25 11.30 -18.98 -7.29
CA LYS A 25 10.15 -18.12 -7.03
C LYS A 25 9.89 -18.03 -5.54
N VAL A 26 9.62 -16.82 -5.06
CA VAL A 26 9.17 -16.55 -3.70
C VAL A 26 7.80 -15.88 -3.74
N SER A 27 6.76 -16.60 -3.34
CA SER A 27 5.38 -16.10 -3.22
C SER A 27 5.17 -15.46 -1.86
N MET A 28 4.38 -14.39 -1.81
CA MET A 28 4.11 -13.59 -0.62
C MET A 28 2.64 -13.70 -0.18
N ASP A 29 2.34 -13.26 1.04
CA ASP A 29 0.99 -13.29 1.62
C ASP A 29 0.06 -12.24 1.02
N ASN A 30 0.58 -11.10 0.54
CA ASN A 30 -0.15 -10.13 -0.29
C ASN A 30 -0.49 -10.66 -1.71
N GLY A 31 -0.03 -11.86 -2.05
CA GLY A 31 -0.28 -12.52 -3.32
C GLY A 31 0.65 -12.11 -4.46
N ALA A 32 1.61 -11.22 -4.23
CA ALA A 32 2.73 -11.02 -5.13
C ALA A 32 3.66 -12.25 -5.14
N ALA A 33 4.46 -12.37 -6.19
CA ALA A 33 5.58 -13.28 -6.19
C ALA A 33 6.73 -12.69 -7.00
N GLU A 34 7.94 -13.01 -6.57
CA GLU A 34 9.17 -12.59 -7.24
C GLU A 34 9.90 -13.83 -7.75
N ILE A 35 10.45 -13.74 -8.95
CA ILE A 35 11.15 -14.84 -9.60
C ILE A 35 12.57 -14.38 -9.93
N TYR A 36 13.55 -15.17 -9.54
CA TYR A 36 14.96 -14.92 -9.75
C TYR A 36 15.62 -16.08 -10.48
N SER A 37 16.73 -15.83 -11.15
CA SER A 37 17.60 -16.93 -11.59
C SER A 37 18.10 -17.68 -10.36
N SER A 38 18.03 -19.01 -10.36
CA SER A 38 18.59 -19.80 -9.25
C SER A 38 20.10 -19.64 -9.14
N SER A 39 20.76 -19.24 -10.24
CA SER A 39 22.20 -18.94 -10.24
C SER A 39 22.54 -17.58 -9.64
N SER A 40 21.59 -16.63 -9.58
CA SER A 40 21.83 -15.29 -9.03
C SER A 40 21.50 -15.16 -7.54
N VAL A 41 20.63 -16.02 -7.01
CA VAL A 41 20.24 -16.00 -5.58
C VAL A 41 21.32 -16.67 -4.74
N GLU A 42 21.87 -15.91 -3.80
CA GLU A 42 22.81 -16.42 -2.80
C GLU A 42 22.09 -17.06 -1.61
N SER A 43 21.09 -16.35 -1.06
CA SER A 43 20.32 -16.80 0.09
C SER A 43 18.96 -16.16 0.15
N ILE A 44 17.97 -16.87 0.72
CA ILE A 44 16.69 -16.31 1.15
C ILE A 44 16.62 -16.45 2.67
N ASP A 45 16.48 -15.33 3.36
CA ASP A 45 16.52 -15.25 4.82
C ASP A 45 15.15 -14.88 5.40
N PHE A 46 14.67 -15.69 6.34
CA PHE A 46 13.39 -15.57 7.04
C PHE A 46 13.56 -15.18 8.52
N SER A 47 14.71 -14.62 8.90
CA SER A 47 15.09 -14.36 10.29
C SER A 47 14.17 -13.41 11.06
N ASN A 48 13.25 -12.69 10.39
CA ASN A 48 12.45 -11.63 10.98
C ASN A 48 10.96 -11.97 10.90
N ASP A 49 10.24 -11.91 12.02
CA ASP A 49 8.80 -12.10 12.03
C ASP A 49 8.10 -11.13 11.05
N ASN A 50 7.28 -11.68 10.15
CA ASN A 50 6.57 -10.97 9.08
C ASN A 50 7.44 -10.29 8.01
N ASN A 51 8.71 -10.65 7.84
CA ASN A 51 9.53 -10.13 6.74
C ASN A 51 10.46 -11.23 6.19
N PHE A 52 10.96 -11.06 4.96
CA PHE A 52 12.05 -11.89 4.46
C PHE A 52 12.99 -11.08 3.56
N SER A 53 14.18 -11.62 3.29
CA SER A 53 15.13 -10.96 2.42
C SER A 53 15.81 -11.92 1.46
N ILE A 54 16.26 -11.40 0.32
CA ILE A 54 16.94 -12.16 -0.72
C ILE A 54 18.27 -11.47 -1.02
N SER A 55 19.35 -12.22 -0.85
CA SER A 55 20.71 -11.80 -1.20
C SER A 55 21.10 -12.41 -2.55
N PHE A 56 21.92 -11.68 -3.31
CA PHE A 56 22.35 -12.09 -4.64
C PHE A 56 23.86 -12.17 -4.75
N ASN A 57 24.36 -13.18 -5.46
CA ASN A 57 25.79 -13.42 -5.67
C ASN A 57 26.35 -12.71 -6.92
N ASN A 58 25.51 -11.97 -7.64
CA ASN A 58 25.83 -11.26 -8.89
C ASN A 58 26.09 -9.75 -8.67
N GLY A 59 26.11 -9.28 -7.42
CA GLY A 59 26.28 -7.87 -7.07
C GLY A 59 24.99 -7.04 -7.04
N ASP A 60 23.82 -7.66 -7.27
CA ASP A 60 22.53 -6.99 -7.06
C ASP A 60 22.32 -6.68 -5.56
N GLU A 61 21.69 -5.53 -5.27
CA GLU A 61 21.38 -5.15 -3.89
C GLU A 61 20.44 -6.17 -3.22
N LYS A 62 20.71 -6.44 -1.94
CA LYS A 62 19.85 -7.25 -1.08
C LYS A 62 18.43 -6.67 -1.11
N ARG A 63 17.44 -7.50 -1.45
CA ARG A 63 16.03 -7.10 -1.44
C ARG A 63 15.39 -7.51 -0.13
N ASN A 64 14.71 -6.58 0.52
CA ASN A 64 13.93 -6.81 1.73
C ASN A 64 12.45 -6.72 1.39
N TYR A 65 11.68 -7.68 1.87
CA TYR A 65 10.25 -7.81 1.63
C TYR A 65 9.52 -7.71 2.96
N ASN A 66 8.56 -6.77 3.02
CA ASN A 66 7.63 -6.65 4.12
C ASN A 66 6.45 -7.60 3.87
N GLY A 67 6.20 -8.53 4.79
CA GLY A 67 5.23 -9.61 4.64
C GLY A 67 5.88 -11.00 4.70
N ASN A 68 5.04 -12.02 4.83
CA ASN A 68 5.52 -13.40 4.89
C ASN A 68 5.67 -13.98 3.47
N ALA A 69 6.81 -14.61 3.21
CA ALA A 69 6.84 -15.56 2.11
C ALA A 69 5.92 -16.74 2.43
N THR A 70 4.93 -16.96 1.58
CA THR A 70 3.97 -18.06 1.72
C THR A 70 4.47 -19.34 1.06
N GLN A 71 5.37 -19.24 0.08
CA GLN A 71 5.91 -20.37 -0.66
C GLN A 71 7.25 -20.03 -1.32
N ILE A 72 8.19 -20.98 -1.33
CA ILE A 72 9.34 -20.98 -2.24
C ILE A 72 9.18 -22.15 -3.20
N SER A 73 9.36 -21.92 -4.49
CA SER A 73 9.35 -22.98 -5.51
C SER A 73 10.51 -22.83 -6.49
N PHE A 74 10.99 -23.97 -6.99
CA PHE A 74 11.99 -24.02 -8.05
C PHE A 74 11.29 -24.31 -9.37
N ILE A 75 11.63 -23.51 -10.38
CA ILE A 75 10.97 -23.50 -11.67
C ILE A 75 11.99 -23.95 -12.71
N LYS A 76 11.62 -24.96 -13.50
CA LYS A 76 12.39 -25.39 -14.66
C LYS A 76 12.36 -24.29 -15.73
N GLN A 77 13.51 -23.94 -16.30
CA GLN A 77 13.58 -22.97 -17.41
C GLN A 77 12.74 -23.46 -18.60
N ALA A 78 12.19 -22.50 -19.34
CA ALA A 78 11.49 -22.75 -20.58
C ALA A 78 12.38 -23.45 -21.62
N SER A 79 11.78 -24.32 -22.43
CA SER A 79 12.45 -24.86 -23.62
C SER A 79 12.43 -23.80 -24.72
N ILE A 80 13.56 -23.10 -24.91
CA ILE A 80 13.78 -22.27 -26.10
C ILE A 80 14.27 -23.20 -27.22
N GLN A 81 13.48 -23.34 -28.28
CA GLN A 81 13.88 -24.10 -29.47
C GLN A 81 15.00 -23.34 -30.20
N GLU A 82 16.05 -24.06 -30.61
CA GLU A 82 17.14 -23.46 -31.40
C GLU A 82 16.58 -22.93 -32.74
N GLY A 83 16.74 -21.62 -32.97
CA GLY A 83 16.17 -20.94 -34.14
C GLY A 83 14.65 -20.72 -34.11
N GLY A 84 14.02 -20.78 -32.93
CA GLY A 84 12.61 -20.40 -32.72
C GLY A 84 12.39 -18.89 -32.54
N VAL A 85 11.14 -18.49 -32.27
CA VAL A 85 10.78 -17.10 -31.97
C VAL A 85 11.57 -16.55 -30.78
N LYS A 86 12.25 -15.42 -30.98
CA LYS A 86 13.04 -14.79 -29.92
C LYS A 86 12.18 -13.95 -28.99
N ILE A 87 11.85 -14.51 -27.83
CA ILE A 87 11.19 -13.79 -26.72
C ILE A 87 12.16 -12.78 -26.11
N VAL A 88 11.70 -11.55 -25.96
CA VAL A 88 12.44 -10.40 -25.41
C VAL A 88 12.16 -10.26 -23.93
N SER A 89 10.88 -10.32 -23.54
CA SER A 89 10.45 -10.25 -22.15
C SER A 89 9.08 -10.89 -21.98
N ALA A 90 8.80 -11.34 -20.77
CA ALA A 90 7.48 -11.75 -20.33
C ALA A 90 7.39 -11.57 -18.82
N ASP A 91 6.28 -11.02 -18.34
CA ASP A 91 6.04 -10.85 -16.91
C ASP A 91 4.53 -10.84 -16.63
N GLY A 92 4.19 -11.00 -15.36
CA GLY A 92 2.83 -11.07 -14.87
C GLY A 92 2.44 -9.80 -14.14
N TRP A 93 1.15 -9.55 -14.16
CA TRP A 93 0.50 -8.49 -13.41
C TRP A 93 -0.66 -9.08 -12.60
N PHE A 94 -1.60 -8.25 -12.16
CA PHE A 94 -2.81 -8.72 -11.54
C PHE A 94 -3.78 -9.21 -12.63
N GLU A 95 -4.17 -10.49 -12.52
CA GLU A 95 -5.14 -11.18 -13.38
C GLU A 95 -4.82 -11.11 -14.87
N SER A 96 -3.56 -10.87 -15.17
CA SER A 96 -3.04 -10.69 -16.52
C SER A 96 -1.53 -10.92 -16.57
N GLY A 97 -1.02 -11.10 -17.79
CA GLY A 97 0.40 -11.14 -18.07
C GLY A 97 0.68 -10.77 -19.52
N PHE A 98 1.94 -10.59 -19.87
CA PHE A 98 2.32 -10.22 -21.23
C PHE A 98 3.55 -10.99 -21.70
N VAL A 99 3.73 -11.04 -23.03
CA VAL A 99 4.94 -11.53 -23.69
C VAL A 99 5.29 -10.61 -24.86
N ILE A 100 6.57 -10.28 -25.00
CA ILE A 100 7.15 -9.46 -26.07
C ILE A 100 8.20 -10.29 -26.80
N TRP A 101 8.22 -10.22 -28.14
CA TRP A 101 9.17 -10.95 -28.97
C TRP A 101 9.60 -10.16 -30.20
N GLU A 102 10.74 -10.55 -30.77
CA GLU A 102 11.22 -10.01 -32.05
C GLU A 102 10.47 -10.63 -33.24
N PRO A 103 10.28 -9.88 -34.35
CA PRO A 103 9.73 -10.44 -35.58
C PRO A 103 10.54 -11.64 -36.06
N PHE A 104 9.83 -12.73 -36.39
CA PHE A 104 10.38 -13.92 -37.02
C PHE A 104 10.32 -13.80 -38.55
N ALA A 105 11.39 -14.23 -39.24
CA ALA A 105 11.46 -14.17 -40.70
C ALA A 105 10.32 -14.97 -41.34
N ASP A 106 9.75 -14.43 -42.42
CA ASP A 106 8.64 -15.03 -43.20
C ASP A 106 7.31 -15.25 -42.44
N ALA A 107 7.21 -14.81 -41.18
CA ALA A 107 5.97 -14.89 -40.41
C ALA A 107 4.99 -13.79 -40.85
N SER A 108 3.76 -14.18 -41.21
CA SER A 108 2.67 -13.24 -41.52
C SER A 108 1.96 -12.72 -40.26
N SER A 109 1.91 -13.53 -39.21
CA SER A 109 1.28 -13.24 -37.92
C SER A 109 1.75 -14.28 -36.88
N TYR A 110 1.14 -14.29 -35.69
CA TYR A 110 1.48 -15.22 -34.61
C TYR A 110 0.22 -15.78 -33.97
N SER A 111 0.36 -16.96 -33.36
CA SER A 111 -0.58 -17.47 -32.38
C SER A 111 0.09 -17.52 -31.03
N VAL A 112 -0.62 -17.05 -30.01
CA VAL A 112 -0.13 -17.06 -28.63
C VAL A 112 -1.05 -17.92 -27.78
N TYR A 113 -0.42 -18.73 -26.94
CA TYR A 113 -1.09 -19.64 -26.03
C TYR A 113 -0.60 -19.41 -24.62
N TYR A 114 -1.43 -19.74 -23.64
CA TYR A 114 -1.06 -19.77 -22.23
C TYR A 114 -1.51 -21.08 -21.59
N LYS A 115 -0.79 -21.53 -20.57
CA LYS A 115 -1.23 -22.62 -19.68
C LYS A 115 -0.86 -22.27 -18.25
N GLU A 116 -1.72 -22.60 -17.30
CA GLU A 116 -1.32 -22.68 -15.89
C GLU A 116 -0.31 -23.82 -15.71
N MET A 117 0.54 -23.76 -14.69
CA MET A 117 1.50 -24.81 -14.36
C MET A 117 0.79 -26.18 -14.26
N GLY A 118 1.21 -27.15 -15.09
CA GLY A 118 0.59 -28.48 -15.15
C GLY A 118 -0.74 -28.55 -15.92
N GLY A 119 -1.23 -27.42 -16.43
CA GLY A 119 -2.46 -27.30 -17.22
C GLY A 119 -2.27 -27.54 -18.72
N LYS A 120 -3.33 -27.27 -19.49
CA LYS A 120 -3.35 -27.36 -20.96
C LYS A 120 -3.24 -25.97 -21.57
N TYR A 121 -2.65 -25.90 -22.77
CA TYR A 121 -2.61 -24.66 -23.53
C TYR A 121 -3.99 -24.23 -24.00
N ALA A 122 -4.33 -22.97 -23.74
CA ALA A 122 -5.45 -22.25 -24.32
C ALA A 122 -4.91 -21.14 -25.23
N LYS A 123 -5.55 -20.95 -26.38
CA LYS A 123 -5.21 -19.89 -27.34
C LYS A 123 -5.84 -18.58 -26.91
N ILE A 124 -5.13 -17.47 -27.05
CA ILE A 124 -5.71 -16.13 -26.85
C ILE A 124 -6.36 -15.62 -28.14
N ASP A 125 -7.24 -14.64 -28.01
CA ASP A 125 -7.84 -13.94 -29.14
C ASP A 125 -6.77 -13.16 -29.92
N SER A 126 -6.91 -13.15 -31.25
CA SER A 126 -5.93 -12.53 -32.15
C SER A 126 -5.78 -11.02 -31.93
N GLU A 127 -6.83 -10.37 -31.48
CA GLU A 127 -6.94 -8.94 -31.18
C GLU A 127 -5.94 -8.52 -30.08
N LEU A 128 -5.55 -9.45 -29.21
CA LEU A 128 -4.58 -9.21 -28.15
C LEU A 128 -3.13 -9.27 -28.62
N ILE A 129 -2.89 -9.72 -29.86
CA ILE A 129 -1.55 -9.82 -30.48
C ILE A 129 -1.33 -8.58 -31.35
N ARG A 130 -0.42 -7.68 -30.91
CA ARG A 130 -0.16 -6.42 -31.59
C ARG A 130 1.32 -6.20 -31.88
N LYS A 131 1.60 -5.49 -32.97
CA LYS A 131 2.94 -4.98 -33.25
C LYS A 131 3.15 -3.71 -32.41
N SER A 132 4.20 -3.69 -31.58
CA SER A 132 4.58 -2.55 -30.75
C SER A 132 5.99 -2.10 -31.15
N GLY A 133 6.07 -1.00 -31.90
CA GLY A 133 7.32 -0.54 -32.51
C GLY A 133 7.93 -1.57 -33.45
N SER A 134 9.18 -1.98 -33.18
CA SER A 134 9.89 -3.02 -33.93
C SER A 134 9.64 -4.45 -33.43
N GLN A 135 8.87 -4.61 -32.35
CA GLN A 135 8.60 -5.89 -31.70
C GLN A 135 7.12 -6.25 -31.80
N TYR A 136 6.78 -7.47 -31.40
CA TYR A 136 5.40 -7.90 -31.18
C TYR A 136 5.15 -8.09 -29.69
N ARG A 137 3.89 -7.88 -29.29
CA ARG A 137 3.39 -8.04 -27.93
C ARG A 137 2.08 -8.81 -27.94
N ALA A 138 1.88 -9.62 -26.91
CA ALA A 138 0.58 -10.17 -26.56
C ALA A 138 0.28 -9.91 -25.08
N ASP A 139 -0.96 -9.57 -24.77
CA ASP A 139 -1.47 -9.48 -23.40
C ASP A 139 -2.49 -10.60 -23.17
N ILE A 140 -2.34 -11.32 -22.06
CA ILE A 140 -3.18 -12.43 -21.66
C ILE A 140 -3.99 -11.94 -20.46
N LEU A 141 -5.31 -11.88 -20.59
CA LEU A 141 -6.22 -11.25 -19.62
C LEU A 141 -7.21 -12.24 -19.03
N GLY A 142 -7.72 -11.95 -17.84
CA GLY A 142 -8.72 -12.79 -17.17
C GLY A 142 -8.12 -14.07 -16.59
N LEU A 143 -6.87 -14.00 -16.14
CA LEU A 143 -6.16 -15.09 -15.51
C LEU A 143 -6.47 -15.15 -14.01
N LYS A 144 -6.50 -16.35 -13.45
CA LYS A 144 -6.51 -16.51 -11.99
C LYS A 144 -5.12 -16.19 -11.45
N LYS A 145 -5.04 -15.90 -10.14
CA LYS A 145 -3.75 -15.92 -9.45
C LYS A 145 -3.11 -17.31 -9.61
N GLY A 146 -1.89 -17.35 -10.13
CA GLY A 146 -1.20 -18.60 -10.43
C GLY A 146 0.12 -18.40 -11.16
N ASP A 147 0.74 -19.52 -11.54
CA ASP A 147 1.93 -19.54 -12.38
C ASP A 147 1.58 -20.01 -13.79
N TYR A 148 2.02 -19.25 -14.78
CA TYR A 148 1.64 -19.48 -16.17
C TYR A 148 2.86 -19.60 -17.07
N GLN A 149 2.73 -20.40 -18.13
CA GLN A 149 3.69 -20.44 -19.23
C GLN A 149 3.01 -19.93 -20.49
N PHE A 150 3.65 -19.01 -21.21
CA PHE A 150 3.16 -18.53 -22.51
C PHE A 150 3.94 -19.19 -23.64
N LYS A 151 3.28 -19.45 -24.77
CA LYS A 151 3.88 -20.03 -25.98
C LYS A 151 3.56 -19.11 -27.16
N VAL A 152 4.59 -18.73 -27.91
CA VAL A 152 4.46 -17.93 -29.14
C VAL A 152 4.80 -18.80 -30.33
N VAL A 153 3.90 -18.86 -31.32
CA VAL A 153 4.05 -19.67 -32.54
C VAL A 153 3.94 -18.76 -33.77
N PRO A 154 4.95 -18.71 -34.65
CA PRO A 154 4.87 -17.92 -35.88
C PRO A 154 3.96 -18.60 -36.91
N LEU A 155 3.23 -17.80 -37.70
CA LEU A 155 2.46 -18.29 -38.84
C LEU A 155 3.25 -18.07 -40.13
N ILE A 156 3.72 -19.15 -40.75
CA ILE A 156 4.47 -19.12 -42.03
C ILE A 156 3.55 -19.67 -43.12
N GLY A 157 3.33 -18.87 -44.17
CA GLY A 157 2.34 -19.22 -45.20
C GLY A 157 0.92 -19.41 -44.64
N GLY A 158 0.57 -18.67 -43.58
CA GLY A 158 -0.73 -18.74 -42.91
C GLY A 158 -0.94 -19.97 -42.00
N LYS A 159 0.08 -20.78 -41.75
CA LYS A 159 0.01 -21.97 -40.89
C LYS A 159 0.95 -21.85 -39.70
N GLU A 160 0.52 -22.36 -38.55
CA GLU A 160 1.38 -22.45 -37.36
C GLU A 160 2.61 -23.34 -37.64
N ALA A 161 3.80 -22.78 -37.43
CA ALA A 161 5.06 -23.51 -37.46
C ALA A 161 5.48 -23.82 -36.01
N ASP A 162 4.87 -24.84 -35.40
CA ASP A 162 5.11 -25.24 -34.00
C ASP A 162 6.58 -25.57 -33.73
N GLU A 163 7.31 -26.09 -34.72
CA GLU A 163 8.75 -26.34 -34.63
C GLU A 163 9.60 -25.06 -34.50
N LYS A 164 9.00 -23.88 -34.72
CA LYS A 164 9.60 -22.56 -34.52
C LYS A 164 9.00 -21.83 -33.31
N ALA A 165 8.15 -22.48 -32.53
CA ALA A 165 7.57 -21.89 -31.34
C ALA A 165 8.62 -21.65 -30.25
N SER A 166 8.31 -20.75 -29.33
CA SER A 166 9.09 -20.58 -28.09
C SER A 166 8.17 -20.37 -26.91
N GLU A 167 8.59 -20.89 -25.76
CA GLU A 167 7.86 -20.77 -24.50
C GLU A 167 8.59 -19.79 -23.57
N THR A 168 7.83 -19.04 -22.78
CA THR A 168 8.37 -18.23 -21.70
C THR A 168 8.77 -19.11 -20.53
N ASP A 169 9.61 -18.58 -19.64
CA ASP A 169 9.66 -19.09 -18.27
C ASP A 169 8.28 -18.92 -17.60
N LEU A 170 8.10 -19.52 -16.41
CA LEU A 170 6.88 -19.25 -15.67
C LEU A 170 6.77 -17.78 -15.30
N VAL A 171 5.56 -17.28 -15.50
CA VAL A 171 5.11 -15.92 -15.25
C VAL A 171 4.14 -15.97 -14.08
N ALA A 172 4.49 -15.28 -12.99
CA ALA A 172 3.64 -15.22 -11.81
C ALA A 172 2.56 -14.15 -11.97
N VAL A 173 1.30 -14.57 -11.90
CA VAL A 173 0.13 -13.70 -11.98
C VAL A 173 -0.47 -13.52 -10.59
N GLY A 174 -0.67 -12.25 -10.19
CA GLY A 174 -1.32 -11.87 -8.94
C GLY A 174 -2.84 -11.79 -9.06
N ALA A 175 -3.55 -11.64 -7.95
CA ALA A 175 -4.97 -11.27 -7.94
C ALA A 175 -5.10 -9.79 -7.63
N PHE A 176 -6.14 -9.12 -8.17
CA PHE A 176 -6.50 -7.80 -7.67
C PHE A 176 -6.99 -7.88 -6.22
N ASP A 177 -6.63 -6.88 -5.43
CA ASP A 177 -7.10 -6.69 -4.05
C ASP A 177 -8.58 -6.27 -4.06
N ARG A 178 -9.44 -7.18 -3.59
CA ARG A 178 -10.90 -7.04 -3.52
C ARG A 178 -11.37 -6.47 -2.18
N SER A 179 -10.51 -5.71 -1.50
CA SER A 179 -10.90 -4.97 -0.29
C SER A 179 -11.86 -3.83 -0.65
N GLY A 180 -12.57 -3.30 0.36
CA GLY A 180 -13.48 -2.17 0.18
C GLY A 180 -14.95 -2.53 -0.03
N TYR A 181 -15.79 -1.49 -0.13
CA TYR A 181 -17.24 -1.65 -0.11
C TYR A 181 -17.84 -2.26 -1.37
N ALA A 182 -17.19 -2.21 -2.53
CA ALA A 182 -17.69 -2.88 -3.73
C ALA A 182 -17.89 -4.38 -3.47
N HIS A 183 -16.94 -5.02 -2.79
CA HIS A 183 -16.96 -6.45 -2.45
C HIS A 183 -17.48 -6.76 -1.03
N PHE A 184 -17.80 -5.75 -0.22
CA PHE A 184 -18.26 -5.98 1.16
C PHE A 184 -19.56 -6.78 1.19
N ASN A 185 -19.49 -8.00 1.75
CA ASN A 185 -20.57 -9.00 1.75
C ASN A 185 -21.11 -9.30 0.35
N TYR A 186 -20.24 -9.32 -0.65
CA TYR A 186 -20.59 -9.57 -2.05
C TYR A 186 -19.52 -10.42 -2.72
N THR A 187 -19.89 -11.61 -3.19
CA THR A 187 -18.95 -12.61 -3.75
C THR A 187 -19.28 -13.02 -5.18
N GLU A 188 -20.21 -12.33 -5.84
CA GLU A 188 -20.61 -12.64 -7.22
C GLU A 188 -19.61 -12.11 -8.25
N GLY A 189 -18.60 -11.34 -7.83
CA GLY A 189 -17.69 -10.61 -8.70
C GLY A 189 -18.31 -9.33 -9.28
N ILE A 190 -17.49 -8.33 -9.52
CA ILE A 190 -17.90 -7.01 -10.05
C ILE A 190 -17.71 -6.99 -11.57
N GLY A 191 -18.62 -6.34 -12.28
CA GLY A 191 -18.60 -6.28 -13.73
C GLY A 191 -18.80 -7.66 -14.37
N ALA A 192 -18.01 -7.96 -15.39
CA ALA A 192 -18.02 -9.22 -16.13
C ALA A 192 -17.06 -10.28 -15.57
N TYR A 193 -16.39 -10.02 -14.45
CA TYR A 193 -15.41 -10.92 -13.85
C TYR A 193 -15.89 -11.55 -12.54
N LYS A 194 -15.42 -12.77 -12.27
CA LYS A 194 -15.57 -13.46 -11.00
C LYS A 194 -14.52 -12.95 -10.00
N ASP A 195 -14.73 -13.26 -8.72
CA ASP A 195 -13.75 -12.91 -7.67
C ASP A 195 -12.42 -13.69 -7.75
N ASP A 196 -12.28 -14.65 -8.66
CA ASP A 196 -11.01 -15.31 -8.92
C ASP A 196 -10.22 -14.71 -10.11
N GLY A 197 -10.80 -13.70 -10.78
CA GLY A 197 -10.20 -12.99 -11.90
C GLY A 197 -10.54 -13.54 -13.29
N THR A 198 -11.28 -14.65 -13.38
CA THR A 198 -11.79 -15.15 -14.66
C THR A 198 -13.11 -14.50 -15.06
N LEU A 199 -13.43 -14.52 -16.35
CA LEU A 199 -14.72 -14.05 -16.83
C LEU A 199 -15.89 -14.85 -16.22
N LYS A 200 -17.02 -14.17 -15.99
CA LYS A 200 -18.32 -14.79 -15.72
C LYS A 200 -18.75 -15.66 -16.90
N ASP A 201 -19.60 -16.63 -16.64
CA ASP A 201 -19.75 -17.78 -17.56
C ASP A 201 -20.15 -17.41 -18.98
N ASP A 202 -21.17 -16.64 -19.25
CA ASP A 202 -21.62 -16.30 -20.58
C ASP A 202 -21.16 -14.89 -21.02
N ALA A 203 -20.01 -14.44 -20.49
CA ALA A 203 -19.54 -13.08 -20.72
C ALA A 203 -19.18 -12.84 -22.19
N ILE A 204 -19.67 -11.72 -22.73
CA ILE A 204 -19.35 -11.27 -24.08
C ILE A 204 -18.14 -10.32 -24.03
N VAL A 205 -17.12 -10.60 -24.84
CA VAL A 205 -15.93 -9.77 -24.99
C VAL A 205 -16.04 -8.95 -26.28
N VAL A 206 -15.82 -7.64 -26.17
CA VAL A 206 -15.80 -6.72 -27.32
C VAL A 206 -14.45 -6.00 -27.36
N TYR A 207 -13.77 -6.06 -28.50
CA TYR A 207 -12.47 -5.40 -28.70
C TYR A 207 -12.63 -4.07 -29.43
N VAL A 208 -12.12 -3.00 -28.83
CA VAL A 208 -12.22 -1.63 -29.34
C VAL A 208 -10.83 -1.04 -29.55
N THR A 209 -10.57 -0.60 -30.77
CA THR A 209 -9.39 0.17 -31.18
C THR A 209 -9.84 1.53 -31.71
N ASP A 210 -8.92 2.48 -31.89
CA ASP A 210 -9.28 3.74 -32.54
C ASP A 210 -9.80 3.54 -33.97
N GLU A 211 -9.27 2.54 -34.68
CA GLU A 211 -9.65 2.22 -36.05
C GLU A 211 -11.09 1.69 -36.16
N ASN A 212 -11.52 0.88 -35.19
CA ASN A 212 -12.83 0.23 -35.25
C ASN A 212 -13.91 0.91 -34.40
N LYS A 213 -13.57 1.91 -33.58
CA LYS A 213 -14.49 2.49 -32.58
C LYS A 213 -15.83 2.94 -33.14
N ASP A 214 -15.91 3.42 -34.38
CA ASP A 214 -17.16 3.90 -34.98
C ASP A 214 -17.92 2.81 -35.76
N ASN A 215 -17.33 1.61 -35.85
CA ASN A 215 -17.88 0.50 -36.63
C ASN A 215 -18.08 -0.81 -35.84
N VAL A 216 -17.53 -0.91 -34.63
CA VAL A 216 -17.63 -2.10 -33.77
C VAL A 216 -19.08 -2.43 -33.43
N THR A 217 -19.38 -3.73 -33.34
CA THR A 217 -20.67 -4.27 -32.92
C THR A 217 -20.47 -5.24 -31.76
N ILE A 218 -21.53 -5.49 -30.98
CA ILE A 218 -21.52 -6.57 -29.98
C ILE A 218 -21.82 -7.88 -30.70
N PRO A 219 -20.98 -8.93 -30.60
CA PRO A 219 -21.22 -10.21 -31.24
C PRO A 219 -22.59 -10.80 -30.87
N GLY A 220 -23.40 -11.14 -31.88
CA GLY A 220 -24.75 -11.67 -31.71
C GLY A 220 -25.83 -10.63 -31.39
N TYR A 221 -25.45 -9.35 -31.27
CA TYR A 221 -26.30 -8.22 -30.92
C TYR A 221 -26.08 -7.04 -31.88
N GLU A 222 -25.80 -7.30 -33.15
CA GLU A 222 -25.47 -6.27 -34.15
C GLU A 222 -26.61 -5.26 -34.38
N ASN A 223 -27.84 -5.61 -33.99
CA ASN A 223 -29.03 -4.77 -34.09
C ASN A 223 -29.17 -3.71 -32.97
N VAL A 224 -28.39 -3.79 -31.89
CA VAL A 224 -28.52 -2.88 -30.74
C VAL A 224 -27.85 -1.53 -30.99
N GLY A 225 -26.85 -1.48 -31.86
CA GLY A 225 -26.09 -0.29 -32.22
C GLY A 225 -24.79 -0.65 -32.95
N LYS A 226 -24.23 0.31 -33.69
CA LYS A 226 -22.94 0.18 -34.39
C LYS A 226 -22.06 1.37 -33.98
N GLY A 227 -20.83 1.10 -33.59
CA GLY A 227 -19.90 2.07 -33.00
C GLY A 227 -20.04 2.14 -31.47
N ILE A 228 -18.90 2.21 -30.78
CA ILE A 228 -18.82 2.07 -29.33
C ILE A 228 -19.51 3.22 -28.59
N GLY A 229 -19.45 4.45 -29.11
CA GLY A 229 -20.16 5.57 -28.49
C GLY A 229 -21.68 5.42 -28.61
N TRP A 230 -22.19 4.96 -29.76
CA TRP A 230 -23.62 4.61 -29.92
C TRP A 230 -24.05 3.44 -29.04
N ILE A 231 -23.20 2.44 -28.86
CA ILE A 231 -23.46 1.27 -28.02
C ILE A 231 -23.50 1.66 -26.53
N LEU A 232 -22.45 2.33 -26.03
CA LEU A 232 -22.32 2.65 -24.60
C LEU A 232 -23.21 3.81 -24.17
N ASN A 233 -23.39 4.84 -24.99
CA ASN A 233 -24.25 5.97 -24.67
C ASN A 233 -25.73 5.63 -24.89
N ASN A 234 -26.27 4.62 -24.19
CA ASN A 234 -27.66 4.21 -24.40
C ASN A 234 -28.68 5.18 -23.80
N ASN A 235 -28.26 6.17 -22.99
CA ASN A 235 -29.17 7.20 -22.48
C ASN A 235 -29.86 7.98 -23.61
N GLN A 236 -29.16 8.18 -24.73
CA GLN A 236 -29.68 8.89 -25.91
C GLN A 236 -30.97 8.29 -26.47
N TYR A 237 -31.12 6.97 -26.39
CA TYR A 237 -32.30 6.27 -26.89
C TYR A 237 -33.51 6.47 -25.98
N SER A 238 -33.29 6.78 -24.70
CA SER A 238 -34.33 6.92 -23.68
C SER A 238 -34.76 8.37 -23.41
N SER A 239 -33.98 9.35 -23.85
CA SER A 239 -34.28 10.76 -23.63
C SER A 239 -35.16 11.29 -24.76
N SER A 240 -36.39 11.71 -24.47
CA SER A 240 -37.33 12.23 -25.49
C SER A 240 -36.88 13.52 -26.16
N SER A 241 -35.89 14.22 -25.59
CA SER A 241 -35.26 15.41 -26.18
C SER A 241 -34.03 15.08 -27.02
N SER A 242 -33.62 13.81 -27.10
CA SER A 242 -32.51 13.37 -27.95
C SER A 242 -32.97 13.21 -29.40
N ASN A 243 -32.13 13.64 -30.33
CA ASN A 243 -32.27 13.39 -31.77
C ASN A 243 -32.33 11.89 -32.15
N THR A 244 -31.84 10.99 -31.30
CA THR A 244 -31.82 9.53 -31.50
C THR A 244 -32.81 8.76 -30.63
N TYR A 245 -33.81 9.44 -30.06
CA TYR A 245 -34.86 8.82 -29.25
C TYR A 245 -35.59 7.66 -29.96
N THR A 246 -35.93 6.61 -29.21
CA THR A 246 -36.84 5.55 -29.66
C THR A 246 -37.85 5.20 -28.57
N ALA A 247 -39.05 4.79 -28.98
CA ALA A 247 -40.12 4.38 -28.06
C ALA A 247 -39.76 3.16 -27.20
N ASP A 248 -38.84 2.31 -27.67
CA ASP A 248 -38.37 1.12 -26.95
C ASP A 248 -36.83 1.10 -26.84
N ALA A 249 -36.31 1.95 -25.95
CA ALA A 249 -34.88 2.03 -25.65
C ALA A 249 -34.30 0.73 -25.07
N SER A 250 -35.13 -0.18 -24.57
CA SER A 250 -34.69 -1.44 -23.96
C SER A 250 -34.09 -2.46 -24.95
N LYS A 251 -34.22 -2.17 -26.25
CA LYS A 251 -33.69 -2.94 -27.38
C LYS A 251 -32.47 -2.30 -28.04
N LYS A 252 -31.94 -1.21 -27.48
CA LYS A 252 -30.83 -0.44 -28.04
C LYS A 252 -29.70 -0.23 -27.04
N GLY A 253 -28.49 -0.11 -27.56
CA GLY A 253 -27.27 0.09 -26.79
C GLY A 253 -26.96 -1.02 -25.80
N ILE A 254 -26.01 -0.72 -24.90
CA ILE A 254 -25.41 -1.69 -23.98
C ILE A 254 -26.39 -2.30 -22.97
N PHE A 255 -27.44 -1.56 -22.59
CA PHE A 255 -28.48 -2.08 -21.70
C PHE A 255 -29.23 -3.28 -22.29
N ALA A 256 -29.45 -3.30 -23.60
CA ALA A 256 -30.15 -4.40 -24.26
C ALA A 256 -29.41 -5.74 -24.16
N VAL A 257 -28.09 -5.70 -23.93
CA VAL A 257 -27.23 -6.89 -23.80
C VAL A 257 -26.98 -7.20 -22.32
N THR A 258 -26.59 -6.19 -21.54
CA THR A 258 -26.21 -6.35 -20.13
C THR A 258 -27.34 -6.84 -19.21
N LYS A 259 -28.60 -6.68 -19.63
CA LYS A 259 -29.75 -7.27 -18.94
C LYS A 259 -29.79 -8.80 -18.99
N GLU A 260 -29.09 -9.41 -19.96
CA GLU A 260 -29.06 -10.85 -20.25
C GLU A 260 -27.67 -11.46 -20.02
N HIS A 261 -26.60 -10.73 -20.34
CA HIS A 261 -25.22 -11.24 -20.29
C HIS A 261 -24.25 -10.26 -19.61
N PRO A 262 -23.23 -10.73 -18.88
CA PRO A 262 -22.08 -9.91 -18.53
C PRO A 262 -21.33 -9.46 -19.79
N VAL A 263 -20.80 -8.24 -19.78
CA VAL A 263 -20.07 -7.69 -20.94
C VAL A 263 -18.77 -7.06 -20.51
N VAL A 264 -17.67 -7.40 -21.18
CA VAL A 264 -16.40 -6.68 -21.06
C VAL A 264 -16.08 -5.97 -22.39
N ILE A 265 -15.80 -4.68 -22.29
CA ILE A 265 -15.29 -3.88 -23.39
C ILE A 265 -13.78 -3.70 -23.17
N ARG A 266 -12.97 -4.29 -24.05
CA ARG A 266 -11.52 -4.22 -24.04
C ARG A 266 -11.01 -3.14 -24.98
N PHE A 267 -10.45 -2.07 -24.42
CA PHE A 267 -9.84 -0.98 -25.18
C PHE A 267 -8.35 -1.26 -25.42
N ILE A 268 -7.92 -1.17 -26.68
CA ILE A 268 -6.54 -1.46 -27.10
C ILE A 268 -5.93 -0.18 -27.67
N GLY A 269 -4.83 0.25 -27.05
CA GLY A 269 -4.14 1.48 -27.41
C GLY A 269 -4.96 2.73 -27.10
N LYS A 270 -4.58 3.85 -27.73
CA LYS A 270 -5.29 5.13 -27.62
C LYS A 270 -6.56 5.13 -28.45
N VAL A 271 -7.72 5.24 -27.82
CA VAL A 271 -9.03 5.43 -28.44
C VAL A 271 -9.48 6.87 -28.24
N THR A 272 -9.49 7.63 -29.33
CA THR A 272 -9.99 9.02 -29.33
C THR A 272 -11.51 9.06 -29.40
N SER A 273 -12.13 10.16 -28.99
CA SER A 273 -13.60 10.32 -28.94
C SER A 273 -14.33 9.68 -30.14
N PRO A 274 -15.15 8.64 -29.93
CA PRO A 274 -16.01 8.05 -30.96
C PRO A 274 -17.25 8.91 -31.25
N GLU A 275 -17.96 8.58 -32.33
CA GLU A 275 -19.29 9.09 -32.60
C GLU A 275 -20.34 8.58 -31.60
N GLY A 276 -21.44 9.31 -31.44
CA GLY A 276 -22.59 8.90 -30.62
C GLY A 276 -22.50 9.25 -29.14
N LEU A 277 -21.48 9.98 -28.71
CA LEU A 277 -21.38 10.56 -27.37
C LEU A 277 -22.27 11.80 -27.21
N THR A 278 -22.47 12.25 -25.95
CA THR A 278 -23.24 13.46 -25.64
C THR A 278 -22.73 14.68 -26.40
N ALA A 279 -23.65 15.52 -26.88
CA ALA A 279 -23.28 16.77 -27.55
C ALA A 279 -22.92 17.86 -26.52
N TYR A 280 -22.03 18.76 -26.92
CA TYR A 280 -21.68 19.95 -26.15
C TYR A 280 -22.91 20.83 -25.90
N ASN A 281 -23.16 21.15 -24.64
CA ASN A 281 -24.16 22.12 -24.17
C ASN A 281 -25.55 21.94 -24.83
N SER A 282 -25.95 20.69 -25.06
CA SER A 282 -27.18 20.32 -25.77
C SER A 282 -27.76 19.04 -25.19
N THR A 283 -29.06 18.81 -25.40
CA THR A 283 -29.73 17.53 -25.07
C THR A 283 -29.54 16.46 -26.13
N ASP A 284 -28.90 16.78 -27.25
CA ASP A 284 -28.62 15.83 -28.34
C ASP A 284 -27.74 14.67 -27.87
N ASN A 285 -27.96 13.50 -28.48
CA ASN A 285 -27.30 12.25 -28.10
C ASN A 285 -27.35 11.98 -26.58
N GLY A 286 -28.47 12.31 -25.92
CA GLY A 286 -28.63 12.10 -24.48
C GLY A 286 -27.80 13.03 -23.58
N GLY A 287 -27.31 14.15 -24.12
CA GLY A 287 -26.57 15.19 -23.40
C GLY A 287 -27.43 16.04 -22.47
N SER A 288 -26.85 17.12 -21.95
CA SER A 288 -27.55 18.12 -21.14
C SER A 288 -26.97 19.51 -21.37
N VAL A 289 -27.80 20.55 -21.22
CA VAL A 289 -27.33 21.94 -21.23
C VAL A 289 -26.44 22.17 -20.00
N GLY A 290 -25.27 22.78 -20.20
CA GLY A 290 -24.22 22.96 -19.18
C GLY A 290 -23.15 21.86 -19.16
N ASP A 291 -23.32 20.78 -19.92
CA ASP A 291 -22.33 19.70 -20.09
C ASP A 291 -21.39 19.99 -21.28
N ASN A 292 -20.12 19.63 -21.18
CA ASN A 292 -19.11 19.84 -22.21
C ASN A 292 -19.17 18.79 -23.36
N GLY A 293 -20.07 17.81 -23.28
CA GLY A 293 -20.22 16.74 -24.25
C GLY A 293 -19.20 15.62 -24.06
N HIS A 294 -19.13 14.73 -25.05
CA HIS A 294 -18.14 13.64 -25.11
C HIS A 294 -18.23 12.62 -23.95
N LEU A 295 -19.43 12.39 -23.41
CA LEU A 295 -19.69 11.32 -22.45
C LEU A 295 -20.46 10.16 -23.08
N ALA A 296 -20.07 8.94 -22.71
CA ALA A 296 -20.90 7.77 -22.89
C ALA A 296 -21.77 7.56 -21.64
N ARG A 297 -23.06 7.93 -21.72
CA ARG A 297 -24.02 7.80 -20.61
C ARG A 297 -24.72 6.43 -20.66
N MET A 298 -24.19 5.48 -19.89
CA MET A 298 -24.65 4.10 -19.77
C MET A 298 -25.76 4.00 -18.73
N LYS A 299 -27.02 4.00 -19.17
CA LYS A 299 -28.20 3.99 -18.31
C LYS A 299 -28.73 2.58 -18.09
N ASN A 300 -28.92 2.21 -16.83
CA ASN A 300 -29.48 0.93 -16.36
C ASN A 300 -28.69 -0.32 -16.78
N ALA A 301 -27.45 -0.17 -17.23
CA ALA A 301 -26.58 -1.31 -17.48
C ALA A 301 -26.25 -2.06 -16.17
N GLN A 302 -25.73 -3.28 -16.29
CA GLN A 302 -25.29 -4.11 -15.16
C GLN A 302 -24.23 -5.12 -15.61
N ASN A 303 -23.42 -5.65 -14.68
CA ASN A 303 -22.34 -6.61 -14.99
C ASN A 303 -21.45 -6.17 -16.17
N LEU A 304 -21.10 -4.88 -16.19
CA LEU A 304 -20.34 -4.26 -17.27
C LEU A 304 -18.93 -3.94 -16.78
N THR A 305 -17.93 -4.42 -17.52
CA THR A 305 -16.52 -4.04 -17.31
C THR A 305 -16.00 -3.22 -18.49
N LEU A 306 -15.35 -2.09 -18.18
CA LEU A 306 -14.50 -1.35 -19.10
C LEU A 306 -13.05 -1.67 -18.76
N GLU A 307 -12.32 -2.32 -19.65
CA GLU A 307 -10.97 -2.85 -19.41
C GLU A 307 -9.97 -2.32 -20.43
N GLY A 308 -8.87 -1.75 -19.97
CA GLY A 308 -7.73 -1.46 -20.84
C GLY A 308 -6.82 -2.69 -21.03
N VAL A 309 -6.33 -2.88 -22.25
CA VAL A 309 -5.38 -3.95 -22.60
C VAL A 309 -3.95 -3.44 -22.55
N GLY A 310 -3.11 -4.10 -21.77
CA GLY A 310 -1.68 -3.77 -21.64
C GLY A 310 -1.41 -2.50 -20.85
N ASP A 311 -0.29 -1.84 -21.13
CA ASP A 311 0.14 -0.61 -20.44
C ASP A 311 -0.16 0.68 -21.23
N ASP A 312 -0.77 0.54 -22.41
CA ASP A 312 -0.95 1.60 -23.39
C ASP A 312 -2.41 1.91 -23.74
N ALA A 313 -3.37 1.27 -23.05
CA ALA A 313 -4.80 1.53 -23.25
C ALA A 313 -5.20 2.92 -22.71
N GLN A 314 -5.67 3.78 -23.61
CA GLN A 314 -5.98 5.17 -23.30
C GLN A 314 -7.34 5.59 -23.87
N ILE A 315 -8.12 6.27 -23.06
CA ILE A 315 -9.35 6.98 -23.41
C ILE A 315 -8.99 8.46 -23.51
N TYR A 316 -9.05 9.00 -24.73
CA TYR A 316 -8.53 10.34 -25.02
C TYR A 316 -9.62 11.28 -25.56
N GLY A 317 -9.93 12.33 -24.81
CA GLY A 317 -10.91 13.35 -25.22
C GLY A 317 -12.37 12.99 -24.93
N TRP A 318 -12.63 11.97 -24.10
CA TRP A 318 -13.99 11.54 -23.75
C TRP A 318 -14.03 10.77 -22.43
N GLY A 319 -15.23 10.52 -21.90
CA GLY A 319 -15.43 9.84 -20.61
C GLY A 319 -16.70 9.00 -20.53
N PHE A 320 -16.94 8.44 -19.36
CA PHE A 320 -18.03 7.51 -19.09
C PHE A 320 -18.91 7.99 -17.95
N HIS A 321 -20.22 7.71 -18.04
CA HIS A 321 -21.15 7.98 -16.96
C HIS A 321 -22.10 6.80 -16.80
N PHE A 322 -22.01 6.08 -15.68
CA PHE A 322 -22.88 4.95 -15.37
C PHE A 322 -24.05 5.41 -14.50
N ILE A 323 -25.27 5.19 -14.99
CA ILE A 323 -26.49 5.81 -14.47
C ILE A 323 -27.49 4.72 -14.10
N CYS A 324 -28.15 4.87 -12.96
CA CYS A 324 -29.27 4.03 -12.57
C CYS A 324 -30.54 4.87 -12.38
N SER A 325 -31.60 4.54 -13.12
CA SER A 325 -32.91 5.18 -13.00
C SER A 325 -34.05 4.18 -12.74
N ASP A 326 -33.73 2.88 -12.65
CA ASP A 326 -34.66 1.79 -12.33
C ASP A 326 -33.96 0.87 -11.34
N ASN A 327 -34.55 0.68 -10.16
CA ASN A 327 -33.93 -0.04 -9.03
C ASN A 327 -33.71 -1.54 -9.27
N LYS A 328 -34.19 -2.08 -10.40
CA LYS A 328 -33.92 -3.45 -10.83
C LYS A 328 -32.53 -3.63 -11.43
N TYR A 329 -31.89 -2.55 -11.89
CA TYR A 329 -30.61 -2.58 -12.61
C TYR A 329 -29.55 -1.70 -11.93
N GLY A 330 -28.51 -1.29 -12.68
CA GLY A 330 -27.49 -0.35 -12.18
C GLY A 330 -26.54 -0.96 -11.17
N LYS A 331 -26.35 -2.29 -11.21
CA LYS A 331 -25.49 -3.02 -10.28
C LYS A 331 -24.28 -3.60 -10.99
N SER A 332 -23.14 -3.68 -10.30
CA SER A 332 -21.96 -4.40 -10.78
C SER A 332 -21.32 -3.72 -12.00
N PHE A 333 -20.61 -2.62 -11.76
CA PHE A 333 -19.83 -1.89 -12.76
C PHE A 333 -18.35 -1.90 -12.40
N GLU A 334 -17.49 -2.21 -13.37
CA GLU A 334 -16.03 -2.23 -13.20
C GLU A 334 -15.39 -1.34 -14.27
N ALA A 335 -14.44 -0.50 -13.87
CA ALA A 335 -13.53 0.18 -14.79
C ALA A 335 -12.10 -0.08 -14.34
N ARG A 336 -11.29 -0.64 -15.24
CA ARG A 336 -9.94 -1.09 -14.89
C ARG A 336 -8.90 -0.86 -15.95
N ASN A 337 -7.68 -0.56 -15.51
CA ASN A 337 -6.49 -0.49 -16.37
C ASN A 337 -6.60 0.51 -17.53
N LEU A 338 -7.29 1.64 -17.33
CA LEU A 338 -7.47 2.67 -18.36
C LEU A 338 -6.76 3.97 -17.99
N LEU A 339 -6.04 4.55 -18.95
CA LEU A 339 -5.57 5.93 -18.86
C LEU A 339 -6.62 6.88 -19.44
N PHE A 340 -7.11 7.81 -18.63
CA PHE A 340 -7.95 8.93 -19.04
C PHE A 340 -7.11 10.19 -19.22
N ASP A 341 -7.30 10.87 -20.35
CA ASP A 341 -6.51 12.05 -20.72
C ASP A 341 -7.36 13.00 -21.59
N ASP A 342 -7.17 14.31 -21.42
CA ASP A 342 -7.87 15.37 -22.14
C ASP A 342 -9.41 15.26 -22.15
N TYR A 343 -10.01 14.64 -21.13
CA TYR A 343 -11.47 14.53 -21.04
C TYR A 343 -12.10 15.93 -20.80
N PRO A 344 -13.16 16.32 -21.54
CA PRO A 344 -13.76 17.63 -21.38
C PRO A 344 -14.83 17.70 -20.27
N GLU A 345 -15.46 16.58 -19.93
CA GLU A 345 -16.45 16.42 -18.85
C GLU A 345 -15.96 15.33 -17.88
N ASP A 346 -16.81 14.72 -17.03
CA ASP A 346 -16.36 13.67 -16.11
C ASP A 346 -15.60 12.53 -16.82
N ALA A 347 -14.41 12.12 -16.35
CA ALA A 347 -13.75 10.95 -16.93
C ALA A 347 -14.53 9.67 -16.60
N ILE A 348 -14.95 9.53 -15.33
CA ILE A 348 -15.91 8.51 -14.87
C ILE A 348 -16.91 9.14 -13.90
N GLY A 349 -18.19 9.08 -14.20
CA GLY A 349 -19.27 9.47 -13.29
C GLY A 349 -20.18 8.30 -12.90
N MET A 350 -20.66 8.28 -11.65
CA MET A 350 -21.78 7.45 -11.20
C MET A 350 -22.94 8.32 -10.77
N GLU A 351 -24.16 8.01 -11.21
CA GLU A 351 -25.36 8.74 -10.81
C GLU A 351 -26.60 7.85 -10.69
N GLY A 352 -27.13 7.76 -9.46
CA GLY A 352 -28.49 7.24 -9.23
C GLY A 352 -29.54 8.34 -9.10
N VAL A 353 -30.75 7.93 -8.70
CA VAL A 353 -31.90 8.79 -8.44
C VAL A 353 -32.27 8.73 -6.95
N GLN A 354 -32.46 9.91 -6.38
CA GLN A 354 -33.01 10.12 -5.04
C GLN A 354 -34.43 10.65 -5.17
N ALA A 355 -35.37 10.18 -4.34
CA ALA A 355 -36.79 10.49 -4.50
C ALA A 355 -37.13 11.99 -4.35
N SER A 356 -36.35 12.72 -3.55
CA SER A 356 -36.44 14.17 -3.36
C SER A 356 -35.11 14.74 -2.89
N SER A 357 -34.85 16.02 -3.15
CA SER A 357 -33.62 16.71 -2.69
C SER A 357 -33.66 17.02 -1.18
N SER A 358 -33.67 15.97 -0.35
CA SER A 358 -33.68 16.03 1.11
C SER A 358 -32.80 14.94 1.72
N VAL A 359 -32.11 15.25 2.83
CA VAL A 359 -31.33 14.27 3.61
C VAL A 359 -32.19 13.18 4.27
N THR A 360 -33.50 13.39 4.33
CA THR A 360 -34.48 12.42 4.84
C THR A 360 -35.06 11.51 3.75
N SER A 361 -34.63 11.68 2.50
CA SER A 361 -35.15 10.94 1.34
C SER A 361 -34.53 9.54 1.23
N ASP A 362 -35.11 8.70 0.38
CA ASP A 362 -34.54 7.41 -0.01
C ASP A 362 -33.89 7.51 -1.41
N LEU A 363 -32.96 6.59 -1.69
CA LEU A 363 -32.45 6.33 -3.04
C LEU A 363 -33.48 5.46 -3.77
N SER A 364 -34.25 6.08 -4.67
CA SER A 364 -35.31 5.39 -5.44
C SER A 364 -34.77 4.53 -6.56
N ALA A 365 -33.57 4.83 -7.07
CA ALA A 365 -32.77 3.96 -7.93
C ALA A 365 -31.28 4.23 -7.65
N SER A 366 -30.54 3.23 -7.21
CA SER A 366 -29.14 3.38 -6.80
C SER A 366 -28.23 2.72 -7.82
N VAL A 367 -27.13 3.37 -8.19
CA VAL A 367 -25.96 2.60 -8.66
C VAL A 367 -25.44 1.83 -7.45
N GLU A 368 -25.16 0.53 -7.63
CA GLU A 368 -24.63 -0.33 -6.58
C GLU A 368 -23.43 -1.14 -7.07
N ARG A 369 -22.45 -1.41 -6.20
CA ARG A 369 -21.34 -2.32 -6.48
C ARG A 369 -20.49 -1.85 -7.66
N CYS A 370 -19.88 -0.68 -7.52
CA CYS A 370 -18.99 -0.12 -8.53
C CYS A 370 -17.54 -0.12 -8.05
N TRP A 371 -16.65 -0.64 -8.89
CA TRP A 371 -15.22 -0.75 -8.64
C TRP A 371 -14.42 -0.09 -9.76
N VAL A 372 -13.74 1.00 -9.43
CA VAL A 372 -12.83 1.69 -10.35
C VAL A 372 -11.41 1.48 -9.82
N HIS A 373 -10.57 0.78 -10.59
CA HIS A 373 -9.25 0.39 -10.09
C HIS A 373 -8.15 0.32 -11.14
N HIS A 374 -6.91 0.58 -10.74
CA HIS A 374 -5.76 0.58 -11.67
C HIS A 374 -5.97 1.49 -12.88
N CYS A 375 -6.77 2.56 -12.73
CA CYS A 375 -6.94 3.58 -13.76
C CYS A 375 -5.99 4.75 -13.48
N SER A 376 -5.52 5.40 -14.54
CA SER A 376 -4.75 6.63 -14.45
C SER A 376 -5.60 7.79 -14.98
N PHE A 377 -5.58 8.94 -14.30
CA PHE A 377 -6.33 10.14 -14.66
C PHE A 377 -5.35 11.30 -14.74
N LYS A 378 -5.13 11.79 -15.96
CA LYS A 378 -4.43 13.04 -16.18
C LYS A 378 -5.41 14.22 -16.06
N GLN A 379 -4.88 15.43 -16.13
CA GLN A 379 -5.71 16.63 -16.18
C GLN A 379 -6.66 16.56 -17.38
N GLY A 380 -7.93 16.93 -17.17
CA GLY A 380 -8.88 17.09 -18.27
C GLY A 380 -8.60 18.37 -19.06
N TYR A 381 -9.31 18.55 -20.16
CA TYR A 381 -9.15 19.74 -20.99
C TYR A 381 -10.43 20.07 -21.76
N CYS A 382 -10.84 21.34 -21.72
CA CYS A 382 -11.90 21.86 -22.55
C CYS A 382 -11.57 23.31 -22.99
N ALA A 383 -11.32 23.51 -24.28
CA ALA A 383 -10.95 24.82 -24.82
C ALA A 383 -12.05 25.87 -24.64
N ASN A 384 -13.32 25.47 -24.82
CA ASN A 384 -14.50 26.33 -24.73
C ASN A 384 -15.54 25.67 -23.82
N PRO A 385 -15.37 25.72 -22.50
CA PRO A 385 -16.26 25.00 -21.59
C PRO A 385 -17.60 25.71 -21.47
N ALA A 386 -18.67 24.93 -21.30
CA ALA A 386 -20.03 25.43 -21.07
C ALA A 386 -20.11 26.22 -19.75
N GLU A 387 -19.31 25.85 -18.76
CA GLU A 387 -19.13 26.55 -17.49
C GLU A 387 -17.66 26.95 -17.31
N SER A 388 -17.40 28.18 -16.86
CA SER A 388 -16.06 28.78 -16.90
C SER A 388 -15.00 28.06 -16.05
N ASP A 389 -15.42 27.27 -15.07
CA ASP A 389 -14.59 26.50 -14.15
C ASP A 389 -14.29 25.07 -14.64
N LYS A 390 -14.63 24.74 -15.89
CA LYS A 390 -14.38 23.42 -16.51
C LYS A 390 -13.34 23.42 -17.64
N LYS A 391 -12.45 24.42 -17.67
CA LYS A 391 -11.36 24.49 -18.68
C LYS A 391 -10.39 23.30 -18.60
N GLU A 392 -10.26 22.70 -17.43
CA GLU A 392 -9.37 21.57 -17.13
C GLU A 392 -10.19 20.26 -17.02
N GLY A 393 -11.31 20.18 -17.74
CA GLY A 393 -12.33 19.14 -17.56
C GLY A 393 -13.23 19.39 -16.34
N ASP A 394 -14.19 18.49 -16.09
CA ASP A 394 -14.94 18.46 -14.82
C ASP A 394 -14.32 17.44 -13.85
N GLY A 395 -15.07 16.46 -13.33
CA GLY A 395 -14.57 15.50 -12.34
C GLY A 395 -13.72 14.37 -12.94
N SER A 396 -12.59 14.03 -12.32
CA SER A 396 -11.87 12.80 -12.72
C SER A 396 -12.70 11.54 -12.44
N CYS A 397 -13.20 11.37 -11.21
CA CYS A 397 -14.06 10.24 -10.86
C CYS A 397 -15.06 10.59 -9.76
N ASP A 398 -16.34 10.68 -10.12
CA ASP A 398 -17.43 11.19 -9.28
C ASP A 398 -18.40 10.09 -8.85
N PHE A 399 -18.75 10.04 -7.56
CA PHE A 399 -19.76 9.11 -7.02
C PHE A 399 -20.95 9.85 -6.42
N LYS A 400 -22.12 9.75 -7.08
CA LYS A 400 -23.33 10.49 -6.73
C LYS A 400 -24.52 9.53 -6.59
N ARG A 401 -25.34 9.71 -5.54
CA ARG A 401 -26.64 9.04 -5.39
C ARG A 401 -26.62 7.51 -5.52
N GLY A 402 -25.68 6.83 -4.84
CA GLY A 402 -25.69 5.37 -4.80
C GLY A 402 -24.86 4.77 -3.67
N GLN A 403 -24.55 3.48 -3.76
CA GLN A 403 -23.98 2.72 -2.64
C GLN A 403 -22.94 1.68 -3.05
N TYR A 404 -22.05 1.31 -2.12
CA TYR A 404 -21.06 0.26 -2.31
C TYR A 404 -20.05 0.57 -3.42
N TYR A 405 -19.35 1.69 -3.23
CA TYR A 405 -18.35 2.20 -4.16
C TYR A 405 -16.93 1.90 -3.67
N THR A 406 -16.05 1.51 -4.59
CA THR A 406 -14.61 1.38 -4.31
C THR A 406 -13.78 2.01 -5.42
N LEU A 407 -12.86 2.88 -5.02
CA LEU A 407 -11.81 3.44 -5.86
C LEU A 407 -10.46 2.94 -5.31
N SER A 408 -9.73 2.15 -6.08
CA SER A 408 -8.52 1.52 -5.55
C SER A 408 -7.38 1.42 -6.53
N TYR A 409 -6.14 1.65 -6.09
CA TYR A 409 -4.97 1.57 -6.98
C TYR A 409 -5.07 2.49 -8.20
N CYS A 410 -5.81 3.59 -8.13
CA CYS A 410 -5.85 4.59 -9.19
C CYS A 410 -4.75 5.64 -9.02
N TYR A 411 -4.31 6.25 -10.12
CA TYR A 411 -3.32 7.33 -10.13
C TYR A 411 -3.94 8.59 -10.72
N PHE A 412 -3.92 9.69 -9.99
CA PHE A 412 -4.41 11.00 -10.44
C PHE A 412 -3.26 11.98 -10.48
N GLU A 413 -3.16 12.79 -11.53
CA GLU A 413 -2.17 13.86 -11.60
C GLU A 413 -2.73 15.18 -12.12
N TYR A 414 -2.35 16.28 -11.46
CA TYR A 414 -2.65 17.68 -11.85
C TYR A 414 -4.13 18.05 -12.02
N GLY A 415 -5.07 17.13 -11.75
CA GLY A 415 -6.51 17.40 -11.83
C GLY A 415 -6.94 18.49 -10.85
N HIS A 416 -7.72 19.46 -11.34
CA HIS A 416 -8.28 20.52 -10.49
C HIS A 416 -9.46 20.02 -9.66
N LYS A 417 -10.39 19.30 -10.30
CA LYS A 417 -11.55 18.64 -9.69
C LYS A 417 -11.40 17.14 -9.84
N THR A 418 -11.02 16.45 -8.76
CA THR A 418 -10.74 15.01 -8.84
C THR A 418 -11.95 14.15 -8.48
N ASN A 419 -12.36 14.10 -7.20
CA ASN A 419 -13.39 13.18 -6.74
C ASN A 419 -14.52 13.87 -5.96
N LEU A 420 -15.65 14.11 -6.61
CA LEU A 420 -16.87 14.59 -5.95
C LEU A 420 -17.71 13.42 -5.44
N ILE A 421 -17.99 13.41 -4.14
CA ILE A 421 -18.87 12.44 -3.49
C ILE A 421 -20.12 13.18 -2.99
N GLY A 422 -21.17 13.10 -3.80
CA GLY A 422 -22.42 13.83 -3.59
C GLY A 422 -22.43 15.23 -4.22
N ALA A 423 -23.34 15.44 -5.16
CA ALA A 423 -23.44 16.66 -5.96
C ALA A 423 -23.90 17.90 -5.17
N SER A 424 -24.62 17.71 -4.05
CA SER A 424 -25.16 18.78 -3.22
C SER A 424 -25.27 18.36 -1.76
N ASP A 425 -25.46 19.32 -0.85
CA ASP A 425 -25.61 19.06 0.59
C ASP A 425 -26.85 18.22 0.94
N ALA A 426 -27.77 18.03 -0.02
CA ALA A 426 -28.92 17.14 0.10
C ALA A 426 -28.73 15.77 -0.61
N SER A 427 -27.63 15.57 -1.33
CA SER A 427 -27.35 14.32 -2.05
C SER A 427 -26.91 13.22 -1.08
N LEU A 428 -27.48 12.02 -1.23
CA LEU A 428 -27.24 10.85 -0.38
C LEU A 428 -26.39 9.80 -1.10
N GLN A 429 -25.31 9.31 -0.49
CA GLN A 429 -24.48 8.23 -1.03
C GLN A 429 -23.74 7.54 0.10
N PHE A 430 -23.65 6.20 0.10
CA PHE A 430 -23.18 5.46 1.28
C PHE A 430 -22.22 4.33 0.91
N ASN A 431 -21.46 3.85 1.88
CA ASN A 431 -20.56 2.69 1.76
C ASN A 431 -19.50 2.91 0.69
N ILE A 432 -18.53 3.79 0.97
CA ILE A 432 -17.52 4.23 0.00
C ILE A 432 -16.12 3.97 0.55
N SER A 433 -15.23 3.38 -0.27
CA SER A 433 -13.84 3.07 0.10
C SER A 433 -12.85 3.56 -0.95
N PHE A 434 -11.86 4.34 -0.52
CA PHE A 434 -10.76 4.79 -1.36
C PHE A 434 -9.45 4.24 -0.76
N HIS A 435 -8.72 3.39 -1.50
CA HIS A 435 -7.46 2.84 -0.99
C HIS A 435 -6.35 2.62 -2.00
N HIS A 436 -5.11 2.74 -1.53
CA HIS A 436 -3.92 2.52 -2.36
C HIS A 436 -3.88 3.40 -3.62
N ASN A 437 -4.51 4.57 -3.58
CA ASN A 437 -4.52 5.50 -4.70
C ASN A 437 -3.39 6.54 -4.54
N ILE A 438 -2.97 7.11 -5.67
CA ILE A 438 -2.08 8.26 -5.73
C ILE A 438 -2.83 9.50 -6.20
N TRP A 439 -2.66 10.62 -5.51
CA TRP A 439 -2.94 11.95 -6.05
C TRP A 439 -1.66 12.78 -6.06
N LYS A 440 -1.15 13.09 -7.25
CA LYS A 440 0.07 13.87 -7.46
C LYS A 440 -0.30 15.26 -7.96
N ASN A 441 0.01 16.28 -7.16
CA ASN A 441 -0.20 17.70 -7.50
C ASN A 441 -1.65 18.03 -7.91
N CYS A 442 -2.63 17.25 -7.45
CA CYS A 442 -4.04 17.55 -7.66
C CYS A 442 -4.46 18.73 -6.80
N ALA A 443 -5.28 19.62 -7.36
CA ALA A 443 -5.68 20.84 -6.69
C ALA A 443 -6.67 20.59 -5.55
N SER A 444 -7.74 19.83 -5.86
CA SER A 444 -8.87 19.69 -4.95
C SER A 444 -9.71 18.43 -5.10
N ARG A 445 -10.59 18.21 -4.11
CA ARG A 445 -11.58 17.13 -4.05
C ARG A 445 -10.95 15.74 -3.91
N VAL A 446 -10.05 15.58 -2.95
CA VAL A 446 -9.33 14.33 -2.64
C VAL A 446 -9.75 13.75 -1.26
N PRO A 447 -11.01 13.36 -1.04
CA PRO A 447 -12.25 13.67 -1.76
C PRO A 447 -12.98 14.93 -1.23
N LEU A 448 -13.99 15.42 -1.97
CA LEU A 448 -15.05 16.27 -1.37
C LEU A 448 -16.25 15.39 -1.03
N LEU A 449 -16.66 15.38 0.24
CA LEU A 449 -17.68 14.49 0.78
C LEU A 449 -18.94 15.21 1.23
N ARG A 450 -20.09 14.58 0.99
CA ARG A 450 -21.41 14.94 1.53
C ARG A 450 -22.17 13.68 1.92
N ASN A 451 -23.02 13.74 2.95
CA ASN A 451 -23.90 12.69 3.50
C ASN A 451 -23.46 11.24 3.16
N SER A 452 -22.28 10.86 3.66
CA SER A 452 -21.62 9.58 3.32
C SER A 452 -20.79 9.04 4.48
N ASN A 453 -20.81 7.72 4.67
CA ASN A 453 -19.77 6.99 5.39
C ASN A 453 -18.65 6.62 4.42
N PHE A 454 -17.43 7.00 4.76
CA PHE A 454 -16.31 6.98 3.83
C PHE A 454 -15.04 6.46 4.50
N HIS A 455 -14.45 5.40 3.96
CA HIS A 455 -13.17 4.86 4.42
C HIS A 455 -12.04 5.22 3.45
N PHE A 456 -11.04 5.95 3.94
CA PHE A 456 -9.88 6.43 3.19
C PHE A 456 -8.62 5.83 3.79
N TYR A 457 -8.01 4.84 3.15
CA TYR A 457 -6.88 4.15 3.77
C TYR A 457 -5.74 3.78 2.83
N ASN A 458 -4.52 3.71 3.36
CA ASN A 458 -3.33 3.34 2.59
C ASN A 458 -3.12 4.16 1.31
N ASN A 459 -3.59 5.40 1.24
CA ASN A 459 -3.40 6.25 0.07
C ASN A 459 -2.11 7.09 0.18
N TYR A 460 -1.58 7.51 -0.97
CA TYR A 460 -0.50 8.47 -1.04
C TYR A 460 -0.96 9.76 -1.74
N VAL A 461 -0.94 10.87 -1.00
CA VAL A 461 -1.28 12.19 -1.53
C VAL A 461 -0.04 13.06 -1.47
N PHE A 462 0.37 13.59 -2.62
CA PHE A 462 1.60 14.36 -2.77
C PHE A 462 1.31 15.72 -3.41
N GLY A 463 1.79 16.78 -2.77
CA GLY A 463 1.81 18.14 -3.28
C GLY A 463 3.22 18.70 -3.32
N ASP A 464 3.59 19.30 -4.45
CA ASP A 464 4.82 20.05 -4.60
C ASP A 464 4.57 21.53 -4.90
N VAL A 465 4.71 22.37 -3.88
CA VAL A 465 4.61 23.83 -4.03
C VAL A 465 5.73 24.44 -4.89
N THR A 466 6.79 23.68 -5.20
CA THR A 466 7.89 24.15 -6.06
C THR A 466 7.65 23.84 -7.53
N ASP A 467 6.68 22.97 -7.84
CA ASP A 467 6.23 22.71 -9.19
C ASP A 467 5.32 23.88 -9.63
N PRO A 468 5.69 24.66 -10.66
CA PRO A 468 4.91 25.81 -11.10
C PRO A 468 3.53 25.43 -11.67
N ASP A 469 3.34 24.17 -12.06
CA ASP A 469 2.06 23.67 -12.61
C ASP A 469 1.15 23.10 -11.51
N ALA A 470 1.64 22.98 -10.27
CA ALA A 470 0.83 22.49 -9.15
C ALA A 470 -0.14 23.57 -8.62
N SER A 471 -1.44 23.36 -8.84
CA SER A 471 -2.51 24.28 -8.37
C SER A 471 -3.07 23.88 -7.00
N LEU A 472 -2.22 23.70 -5.99
CA LEU A 472 -2.63 23.12 -4.70
C LEU A 472 -3.68 23.99 -3.97
N SER A 473 -4.83 23.40 -3.64
CA SER A 473 -5.94 24.05 -2.93
C SER A 473 -6.27 23.36 -1.59
N TYR A 474 -7.08 22.31 -1.60
CA TYR A 474 -7.43 21.51 -0.41
C TYR A 474 -7.52 20.04 -0.76
N ILE A 475 -7.10 19.14 0.13
CA ILE A 475 -7.18 17.70 -0.13
C ILE A 475 -8.60 17.22 0.16
N ALA A 476 -8.93 16.96 1.43
CA ALA A 476 -10.26 16.49 1.80
C ALA A 476 -11.16 17.65 2.26
N SER A 477 -12.42 17.66 1.81
CA SER A 477 -13.45 18.57 2.33
C SER A 477 -14.67 17.77 2.76
N CYS A 478 -14.84 17.58 4.07
CA CYS A 478 -15.94 16.82 4.67
C CYS A 478 -17.10 17.77 4.99
N ARG A 479 -18.23 17.61 4.29
CA ARG A 479 -19.41 18.46 4.41
C ARG A 479 -20.66 17.66 4.74
N ALA A 480 -21.74 18.35 5.10
CA ALA A 480 -23.11 17.83 5.16
C ALA A 480 -23.20 16.43 5.80
N ASN A 481 -22.98 16.32 7.11
CA ASN A 481 -23.08 15.06 7.88
C ASN A 481 -22.26 13.87 7.34
N SER A 482 -21.25 14.10 6.48
CA SER A 482 -20.32 13.04 6.08
C SER A 482 -19.43 12.63 7.25
N TYR A 483 -19.04 11.35 7.28
CA TYR A 483 -18.06 10.83 8.23
C TYR A 483 -16.98 10.07 7.46
N ARG A 484 -15.78 10.68 7.44
CA ARG A 484 -14.56 10.10 6.89
C ARG A 484 -13.77 9.42 8.00
N PHE A 485 -13.42 8.16 7.80
CA PHE A 485 -12.38 7.47 8.54
C PHE A 485 -11.12 7.38 7.67
N SER A 486 -10.08 8.09 8.08
CA SER A 486 -8.76 8.16 7.43
C SER A 486 -7.79 7.25 8.20
N GLU A 487 -7.30 6.18 7.57
CA GLU A 487 -6.50 5.14 8.23
C GLU A 487 -5.18 4.89 7.45
N HIS A 488 -4.02 5.12 8.08
CA HIS A 488 -2.70 4.80 7.51
C HIS A 488 -2.39 5.38 6.11
N ASN A 489 -2.76 6.64 5.86
CA ASN A 489 -2.42 7.35 4.63
C ASN A 489 -1.13 8.17 4.80
N TYR A 490 -0.45 8.42 3.68
CA TYR A 490 0.74 9.27 3.64
C TYR A 490 0.43 10.57 2.88
N PHE A 491 0.49 11.70 3.57
CA PHE A 491 0.33 13.04 3.00
C PHE A 491 1.70 13.74 2.97
N ASP A 492 2.14 14.13 1.78
CA ASP A 492 3.42 14.82 1.55
C ASP A 492 3.15 16.18 0.91
N GLY A 493 3.57 17.26 1.56
CA GLY A 493 3.54 18.60 0.98
C GLY A 493 2.14 19.10 0.61
N CYS A 494 1.10 18.53 1.20
CA CYS A 494 -0.29 18.86 0.91
C CYS A 494 -0.73 20.17 1.56
N LYS A 495 -1.54 20.94 0.84
CA LYS A 495 -2.23 22.12 1.36
C LYS A 495 -3.62 21.77 1.85
N ASN A 496 -4.03 22.30 3.00
CA ASN A 496 -5.36 22.14 3.59
C ASN A 496 -5.81 20.66 3.56
N VAL A 497 -5.11 19.80 4.30
CA VAL A 497 -5.25 18.33 4.21
C VAL A 497 -6.68 17.88 4.51
N CYS A 498 -7.34 18.52 5.47
CA CYS A 498 -8.72 18.23 5.78
C CYS A 498 -9.45 19.48 6.26
N GLU A 499 -10.54 19.81 5.58
CA GLU A 499 -11.51 20.81 6.01
C GLU A 499 -12.82 20.15 6.40
N THR A 500 -13.47 20.65 7.45
CA THR A 500 -14.77 20.16 7.93
C THR A 500 -15.76 21.32 8.00
N THR A 501 -16.98 21.10 7.50
CA THR A 501 -18.06 22.10 7.56
C THR A 501 -19.44 21.44 7.51
N SER A 502 -20.51 22.16 7.82
CA SER A 502 -21.90 21.67 7.75
C SER A 502 -22.12 20.30 8.42
N GLY A 503 -21.49 20.06 9.58
CA GLY A 503 -21.59 18.81 10.34
C GLY A 503 -20.79 17.62 9.77
N GLY A 504 -19.99 17.82 8.73
CA GLY A 504 -19.03 16.82 8.25
C GLY A 504 -17.88 16.62 9.24
N VAL A 505 -17.36 15.39 9.33
CA VAL A 505 -16.35 14.99 10.31
C VAL A 505 -15.31 14.07 9.65
N SER A 506 -14.05 14.22 10.04
CA SER A 506 -12.97 13.30 9.66
C SER A 506 -12.27 12.80 10.91
N LYS A 507 -12.17 11.48 11.07
CA LYS A 507 -11.30 10.80 12.02
C LYS A 507 -10.02 10.39 11.30
N SER A 508 -8.86 10.60 11.92
CA SER A 508 -7.56 10.13 11.43
C SER A 508 -6.92 9.16 12.42
N TYR A 509 -6.40 8.04 11.94
CA TYR A 509 -5.64 7.07 12.72
C TYR A 509 -4.45 6.56 11.92
N GLY A 510 -3.23 6.75 12.44
CA GLY A 510 -2.01 6.21 11.83
C GLY A 510 -1.59 6.87 10.50
N ASP A 511 -2.19 8.00 10.14
CA ASP A 511 -1.77 8.82 8.99
C ASP A 511 -0.41 9.51 9.27
N ILE A 512 0.38 9.75 8.23
CA ILE A 512 1.59 10.57 8.28
C ILE A 512 1.35 11.87 7.53
N TYR A 513 1.61 13.01 8.19
CA TYR A 513 1.62 14.34 7.58
C TYR A 513 3.05 14.86 7.53
N TYR A 514 3.64 14.88 6.34
CA TYR A 514 4.98 15.40 6.09
C TYR A 514 4.89 16.71 5.33
N ALA A 515 5.48 17.78 5.89
CA ALA A 515 5.57 19.11 5.28
C ALA A 515 4.23 19.68 4.76
N CYS A 516 3.10 19.20 5.30
CA CYS A 516 1.76 19.67 4.97
C CYS A 516 1.49 21.02 5.63
N PHE A 517 0.59 21.82 5.05
CA PHE A 517 0.38 23.19 5.50
C PHE A 517 -1.05 23.68 5.32
N GLY A 518 -1.41 24.72 6.06
CA GLY A 518 -2.78 25.22 6.12
C GLY A 518 -3.63 24.40 7.09
N THR A 519 -4.91 24.23 6.79
CA THR A 519 -5.91 23.64 7.69
C THR A 519 -5.84 22.12 7.73
N ASN A 520 -5.88 21.53 8.93
CA ASN A 520 -6.17 20.11 9.12
C ASN A 520 -7.15 19.93 10.30
N ASN A 521 -8.44 19.83 9.98
CA ASN A 521 -9.51 19.67 10.97
C ASN A 521 -9.84 18.19 11.28
N ALA A 522 -8.98 17.25 10.89
CA ALA A 522 -9.19 15.86 11.25
C ALA A 522 -9.02 15.67 12.76
N VAL A 523 -9.93 14.90 13.37
CA VAL A 523 -9.78 14.46 14.76
C VAL A 523 -8.75 13.33 14.77
N ILE A 524 -7.59 13.62 15.33
CA ILE A 524 -6.47 12.69 15.44
C ILE A 524 -6.73 11.71 16.59
N ALA A 525 -7.13 10.48 16.25
CA ALA A 525 -7.49 9.45 17.20
C ALA A 525 -6.24 8.76 17.77
N LYS A 526 -6.19 8.57 19.09
CA LYS A 526 -5.10 7.90 19.81
C LYS A 526 -5.15 6.38 19.62
N THR A 527 -6.36 5.83 19.54
CA THR A 527 -6.59 4.42 19.22
C THR A 527 -7.52 4.30 18.03
N ARG A 528 -7.38 3.19 17.28
CA ARG A 528 -8.20 2.93 16.10
C ARG A 528 -9.69 2.90 16.41
N ASP A 529 -10.09 2.45 17.60
CA ASP A 529 -11.48 2.31 18.04
C ASP A 529 -12.02 3.55 18.78
N GLU A 530 -11.26 4.64 18.84
CA GLU A 530 -11.73 5.89 19.46
C GLU A 530 -12.96 6.44 18.75
N ALA A 531 -14.02 6.72 19.51
CA ALA A 531 -15.26 7.25 18.95
C ALA A 531 -15.13 8.77 18.67
N VAL A 532 -15.58 9.20 17.48
CA VAL A 532 -15.64 10.61 17.11
C VAL A 532 -17.10 11.03 16.92
N SER A 533 -17.53 12.07 17.62
CA SER A 533 -18.91 12.58 17.54
C SER A 533 -19.23 13.08 16.13
N ASN A 534 -20.33 12.60 15.56
CA ASN A 534 -20.80 12.98 14.23
C ASN A 534 -22.30 12.63 14.07
N ASN A 535 -22.91 13.09 12.98
CA ASN A 535 -24.34 12.88 12.68
C ASN A 535 -24.58 12.02 11.41
N CYS A 536 -23.61 11.21 11.00
CA CYS A 536 -23.69 10.44 9.75
C CYS A 536 -24.75 9.33 9.85
N GLN A 537 -25.72 9.34 8.95
CA GLN A 537 -26.85 8.40 8.95
C GLN A 537 -27.55 8.35 7.59
N PHE A 538 -28.23 7.23 7.33
CA PHE A 538 -29.21 7.10 6.26
C PHE A 538 -30.61 7.03 6.86
N GLN A 539 -31.26 8.21 6.97
CA GLN A 539 -32.48 8.38 7.75
C GLN A 539 -33.67 7.56 7.21
N ALA A 540 -33.90 7.59 5.90
CA ALA A 540 -35.04 6.88 5.29
C ALA A 540 -35.01 5.37 5.52
N ARG A 541 -33.82 4.79 5.71
CA ARG A 541 -33.64 3.35 5.98
C ARG A 541 -33.30 3.05 7.44
N ASN A 542 -33.34 4.04 8.32
CA ASN A 542 -33.01 3.92 9.74
C ASN A 542 -31.64 3.28 10.01
N ILE A 543 -30.62 3.63 9.21
CA ILE A 543 -29.24 3.14 9.37
C ILE A 543 -28.40 4.25 9.99
N ASN A 544 -27.81 3.96 11.16
CA ASN A 544 -26.91 4.87 11.85
C ASN A 544 -25.46 4.58 11.47
N TYR A 545 -24.84 5.48 10.70
CA TYR A 545 -23.44 5.35 10.28
C TYR A 545 -22.46 6.04 11.23
N SER A 546 -22.90 6.67 12.32
CA SER A 546 -22.00 7.42 13.21
C SER A 546 -20.90 6.60 13.88
N LYS A 547 -21.01 5.27 13.86
CA LYS A 547 -20.02 4.33 14.38
C LYS A 547 -19.63 3.26 13.37
N PHE A 548 -19.83 3.51 12.07
CA PHE A 548 -19.63 2.49 11.03
C PHE A 548 -18.23 1.84 11.14
N ASP A 549 -17.19 2.63 11.42
CA ASP A 549 -15.78 2.21 11.47
C ASP A 549 -15.46 1.20 12.59
N THR A 550 -16.41 0.92 13.47
CA THR A 550 -16.32 -0.06 14.57
C THR A 550 -17.49 -1.05 14.60
N ASP A 551 -18.39 -1.00 13.61
CA ASP A 551 -19.55 -1.89 13.49
C ASP A 551 -19.35 -2.88 12.35
N ALA A 552 -19.12 -4.15 12.68
CA ALA A 552 -18.88 -5.23 11.72
C ALA A 552 -20.07 -5.51 10.77
N THR A 553 -21.26 -5.00 11.06
CA THR A 553 -22.43 -5.11 10.18
C THR A 553 -22.46 -4.03 9.10
N LEU A 554 -21.80 -2.89 9.34
CA LEU A 554 -21.75 -1.73 8.44
C LEU A 554 -20.38 -1.54 7.78
N PHE A 555 -19.34 -2.21 8.29
CA PHE A 555 -17.96 -2.07 7.87
C PHE A 555 -17.23 -3.40 7.98
N TYR A 556 -16.20 -3.59 7.15
CA TYR A 556 -15.31 -4.74 7.22
C TYR A 556 -14.38 -4.61 8.44
N TYR A 557 -14.95 -4.81 9.62
CA TYR A 557 -14.28 -4.69 10.92
C TYR A 557 -14.07 -6.06 11.58
N ASP A 558 -12.87 -6.33 12.08
CA ASP A 558 -12.61 -7.43 12.99
C ASP A 558 -12.68 -6.91 14.43
N ALA A 559 -13.85 -7.04 15.06
CA ALA A 559 -14.10 -6.57 16.42
C ALA A 559 -13.23 -7.27 17.48
N SER A 560 -12.77 -8.51 17.21
CA SER A 560 -11.93 -9.27 18.15
C SER A 560 -10.52 -8.72 18.23
N LYS A 561 -10.00 -8.25 17.10
CA LYS A 561 -8.65 -7.67 16.98
C LYS A 561 -8.65 -6.14 17.00
N LYS A 562 -9.83 -5.53 16.98
CA LYS A 562 -10.02 -4.08 16.85
C LYS A 562 -9.29 -3.49 15.65
N GLN A 563 -9.42 -4.15 14.50
CA GLN A 563 -8.73 -3.74 13.27
C GLN A 563 -9.66 -3.80 12.06
N THR A 564 -9.31 -3.06 11.02
CA THR A 564 -9.94 -3.19 9.70
C THR A 564 -9.62 -4.57 9.10
N LYS A 565 -10.62 -5.27 8.59
CA LYS A 565 -10.51 -6.54 7.87
C LYS A 565 -10.32 -6.29 6.37
N ALA A 566 -9.23 -5.62 6.03
CA ALA A 566 -8.76 -5.35 4.67
C ALA A 566 -7.24 -5.51 4.62
N TYR A 567 -6.66 -5.46 3.42
CA TYR A 567 -5.21 -5.31 3.29
C TYR A 567 -4.80 -3.90 3.73
N ILE A 568 -4.29 -3.77 4.95
CA ILE A 568 -3.84 -2.50 5.52
C ILE A 568 -2.43 -2.63 6.06
N THR A 569 -1.63 -1.61 5.83
CA THR A 569 -0.20 -1.53 6.17
C THR A 569 0.04 -0.21 6.90
N ASP A 570 1.24 0.04 7.40
CA ASP A 570 1.58 1.37 7.89
C ASP A 570 1.68 2.37 6.72
N ALA A 571 1.54 3.66 7.01
CA ALA A 571 1.52 4.71 5.97
C ALA A 571 2.79 4.75 5.10
N VAL A 572 3.96 4.35 5.63
CA VAL A 572 5.21 4.32 4.85
C VAL A 572 5.18 3.17 3.86
N THR A 573 4.75 1.98 4.29
CA THR A 573 4.54 0.83 3.40
C THR A 573 3.47 1.13 2.35
N ALA A 574 2.35 1.71 2.77
CA ALA A 574 1.27 2.11 1.87
C ALA A 574 1.76 3.05 0.75
N ARG A 575 2.58 4.06 1.07
CA ARG A 575 3.20 4.93 0.06
C ARG A 575 3.99 4.15 -0.99
N LYS A 576 4.79 3.18 -0.54
CA LYS A 576 5.63 2.36 -1.43
C LYS A 576 4.76 1.54 -2.37
N GLU A 577 3.74 0.88 -1.83
CA GLU A 577 2.80 0.07 -2.62
C GLU A 577 2.01 0.90 -3.63
N CYS A 578 1.58 2.10 -3.24
CA CYS A 578 0.96 3.05 -4.16
C CYS A 578 1.88 3.34 -5.37
N LEU A 579 3.15 3.68 -5.13
CA LEU A 579 4.11 3.97 -6.20
C LEU A 579 4.32 2.78 -7.13
N MET A 580 4.32 1.56 -6.58
CA MET A 580 4.49 0.34 -7.34
C MET A 580 3.28 0.01 -8.19
N TYR A 581 2.08 0.04 -7.60
CA TYR A 581 0.91 -0.65 -8.15
C TYR A 581 -0.22 0.28 -8.63
N SER A 582 -0.27 1.54 -8.19
CA SER A 582 -1.32 2.45 -8.64
C SER A 582 -1.15 2.87 -10.10
N GLY A 583 -2.28 3.09 -10.77
CA GLY A 583 -2.39 3.44 -12.18
C GLY A 583 -2.51 2.21 -13.08
N VAL A 584 -2.43 2.45 -14.39
CA VAL A 584 -2.38 1.39 -15.40
C VAL A 584 -1.19 0.44 -15.16
N MET A 585 -1.33 -0.78 -15.67
CA MET A 585 -0.29 -1.80 -15.72
C MET A 585 1.04 -1.19 -16.16
N LYS A 586 2.13 -1.60 -15.50
CA LYS A 586 3.48 -1.18 -15.85
C LYS A 586 4.25 -2.38 -16.36
N GLN A 587 4.87 -2.27 -17.55
CA GLN A 587 5.80 -3.29 -18.06
C GLN A 587 6.97 -3.54 -17.10
N LYS A 588 7.39 -2.50 -16.38
CA LYS A 588 8.42 -2.57 -15.33
C LYS A 588 7.89 -1.97 -14.05
N LYS A 589 7.84 -2.78 -12.98
CA LYS A 589 7.50 -2.30 -11.64
C LYS A 589 8.49 -1.23 -11.19
N VAL A 590 7.98 -0.11 -10.69
CA VAL A 590 8.79 0.92 -10.04
C VAL A 590 9.35 0.31 -8.76
N THR A 591 10.65 0.48 -8.51
CA THR A 591 11.27 0.01 -7.27
C THR A 591 11.12 1.05 -6.16
N ASN A 592 11.32 0.61 -4.92
CA ASN A 592 11.21 1.42 -3.71
C ASN A 592 11.95 2.77 -3.87
N THR A 593 11.23 3.88 -3.70
CA THR A 593 11.75 5.24 -3.95
C THR A 593 11.96 5.96 -2.63
N SER A 594 13.18 6.47 -2.41
CA SER A 594 13.51 7.25 -1.22
C SER A 594 12.64 8.51 -1.11
N MET A 595 12.33 8.92 0.12
CA MET A 595 11.79 10.26 0.41
C MET A 595 12.88 11.33 0.34
N ASN A 596 14.12 10.93 0.60
CA ASN A 596 15.27 11.80 0.45
C ASN A 596 15.58 12.02 -1.05
N VAL A 597 15.59 13.28 -1.48
CA VAL A 597 15.97 13.69 -2.85
C VAL A 597 17.44 14.08 -3.01
N ASN A 598 18.19 14.19 -1.91
CA ASN A 598 19.60 14.60 -1.88
C ASN A 598 20.53 13.42 -1.53
N SER A 599 21.58 13.25 -2.32
CA SER A 599 22.63 12.27 -2.01
C SER A 599 23.63 12.84 -1.00
N VAL A 600 24.17 11.96 -0.16
CA VAL A 600 25.29 12.27 0.76
C VAL A 600 26.54 11.54 0.27
N ASN A 601 27.67 12.26 0.27
CA ASN A 601 28.97 11.66 -0.01
C ASN A 601 29.55 11.17 1.32
N GLY A 602 29.62 9.85 1.48
CA GLY A 602 30.13 9.20 2.68
C GLY A 602 29.15 9.17 3.85
N SER A 603 29.68 8.82 5.01
CA SER A 603 28.93 8.66 6.26
C SER A 603 29.76 9.18 7.43
N ILE A 604 29.07 9.58 8.49
CA ILE A 604 29.70 10.05 9.72
C ILE A 604 30.26 8.82 10.44
N ASP A 605 31.59 8.76 10.53
CA ASP A 605 32.29 7.78 11.36
C ASP A 605 32.16 8.19 12.83
N MET A 606 31.50 7.34 13.61
CA MET A 606 31.26 7.53 15.04
C MET A 606 32.29 6.81 15.93
N SER A 607 33.43 6.38 15.39
CA SER A 607 34.54 5.77 16.14
C SER A 607 35.08 6.68 17.25
N GLY A 608 35.05 8.01 17.04
CA GLY A 608 35.39 9.03 18.04
C GLY A 608 34.30 9.31 19.09
N CYS A 609 33.20 8.57 19.07
CA CYS A 609 32.04 8.64 19.96
C CYS A 609 31.25 9.95 20.03
N LYS A 610 31.77 11.08 19.55
CA LYS A 610 31.05 12.34 19.43
C LYS A 610 31.34 13.03 18.11
N TYR A 611 30.32 13.58 17.48
CA TYR A 611 30.44 14.42 16.29
C TYR A 611 29.54 15.65 16.41
N ASP A 612 30.12 16.84 16.42
CA ASP A 612 29.38 18.11 16.46
C ASP A 612 29.39 18.76 15.06
N VAL A 613 28.23 19.21 14.60
CA VAL A 613 28.06 19.75 13.25
C VAL A 613 28.07 21.27 13.28
N THR A 614 28.92 21.89 12.47
CA THR A 614 28.84 23.33 12.19
C THR A 614 27.84 23.58 11.07
N MET A 615 26.69 24.15 11.41
CA MET A 615 25.58 24.37 10.48
C MET A 615 25.99 25.18 9.24
N GLY A 616 25.60 24.69 8.06
CA GLY A 616 25.82 25.37 6.78
C GLY A 616 27.24 25.24 6.21
N THR A 617 28.11 24.42 6.80
CA THR A 617 29.45 24.13 6.29
C THR A 617 29.55 22.69 5.78
N THR A 618 30.33 22.45 4.72
CA THR A 618 30.50 21.12 4.15
C THR A 618 31.13 20.17 5.18
N SER A 619 30.45 19.08 5.49
CA SER A 619 30.88 18.06 6.46
C SER A 619 30.71 16.67 5.84
N ASN A 620 31.64 15.76 6.08
CA ASN A 620 31.58 14.41 5.51
C ASN A 620 30.32 13.68 6.02
N GLY A 621 29.56 13.05 5.13
CA GLY A 621 28.30 12.39 5.48
C GLY A 621 27.11 13.31 5.78
N ILE A 622 27.22 14.63 5.57
CA ILE A 622 26.12 15.61 5.72
C ILE A 622 26.02 16.51 4.48
N THR A 623 24.81 16.64 3.94
CA THR A 623 24.46 17.58 2.86
C THR A 623 23.45 18.61 3.37
N PHE A 624 23.77 19.89 3.18
CA PHE A 624 22.88 21.01 3.48
C PHE A 624 22.28 21.55 2.17
N THR A 625 21.01 21.29 1.92
CA THR A 625 20.29 21.72 0.71
C THR A 625 19.34 22.85 1.06
N ASN A 626 19.25 23.90 0.24
CA ASN A 626 18.41 25.07 0.49
C ASN A 626 18.67 25.77 1.84
N TYR A 627 19.81 25.49 2.49
CA TYR A 627 20.15 25.98 3.81
C TYR A 627 20.90 27.30 3.71
N LYS A 628 20.25 28.42 4.03
CA LYS A 628 20.82 29.77 3.95
C LYS A 628 20.55 30.52 5.25
N SER A 629 21.60 31.11 5.83
CA SER A 629 21.50 31.94 7.05
C SER A 629 20.77 31.26 8.21
N GLY A 630 20.98 29.95 8.40
CA GLY A 630 20.36 29.18 9.49
C GLY A 630 18.97 28.62 9.18
N LYS A 631 18.48 28.77 7.95
CA LYS A 631 17.10 28.45 7.56
C LYS A 631 17.02 27.68 6.25
N PHE A 632 15.92 26.94 6.04
CA PHE A 632 15.65 26.18 4.81
C PHE A 632 14.16 25.96 4.57
N LYS A 633 13.79 25.65 3.32
CA LYS A 633 12.44 25.19 2.93
C LYS A 633 12.52 23.79 2.32
N GLY A 634 11.48 22.98 2.51
CA GLY A 634 11.46 21.59 2.09
C GLY A 634 12.55 20.80 2.83
N GLN A 635 13.29 19.97 2.11
CA GLN A 635 14.40 19.22 2.69
C GLN A 635 15.64 20.12 2.86
N GLY A 636 16.05 20.35 4.11
CA GLY A 636 17.14 21.24 4.46
C GLY A 636 18.48 20.55 4.71
N ILE A 637 18.42 19.41 5.40
CA ILE A 637 19.61 18.74 5.93
C ILE A 637 19.45 17.26 5.67
N THR A 638 20.52 16.63 5.22
CA THR A 638 20.57 15.19 4.96
C THR A 638 21.83 14.66 5.59
N PHE A 639 21.76 13.54 6.29
CA PHE A 639 22.94 12.94 6.90
C PHE A 639 22.88 11.42 6.88
N ARG A 640 24.05 10.78 6.90
CA ARG A 640 24.18 9.33 7.00
C ARG A 640 25.15 8.95 8.10
N ILE A 641 24.76 7.98 8.91
CA ILE A 641 25.54 7.45 10.03
C ILE A 641 25.82 5.96 9.82
N GLU A 642 27.02 5.51 10.20
CA GLU A 642 27.47 4.13 10.00
C GLU A 642 27.03 3.17 11.10
N ARG A 643 26.64 3.69 12.25
CA ARG A 643 26.20 2.92 13.41
C ARG A 643 25.20 3.71 14.25
N SER A 644 24.59 3.05 15.23
CA SER A 644 23.63 3.69 16.11
C SER A 644 24.26 4.87 16.88
N CYS A 645 23.49 5.95 16.96
CA CYS A 645 23.88 7.13 17.71
C CYS A 645 22.65 7.81 18.32
N LYS A 646 22.87 8.56 19.40
CA LYS A 646 21.95 9.58 19.88
C LYS A 646 22.21 10.86 19.10
N VAL A 647 21.28 11.24 18.24
CA VAL A 647 21.30 12.54 17.56
C VAL A 647 20.61 13.57 18.47
N THR A 648 21.21 14.73 18.67
CA THR A 648 20.62 15.87 19.39
C THR A 648 20.52 17.05 18.43
N ILE A 649 19.32 17.60 18.29
CA ILE A 649 19.02 18.66 17.32
C ILE A 649 18.37 19.82 18.06
N SER A 650 18.91 21.02 17.89
CA SER A 650 18.27 22.26 18.31
C SER A 650 17.61 22.90 17.10
N ALA A 651 16.28 23.04 17.11
CA ALA A 651 15.49 23.62 16.03
C ALA A 651 14.56 24.72 16.54
N GLY A 652 14.25 25.67 15.65
CA GLY A 652 13.24 26.70 15.92
C GLY A 652 11.83 26.13 15.84
N SER A 653 10.91 26.67 16.64
CA SER A 653 9.47 26.44 16.51
C SER A 653 8.87 27.41 15.50
N ASP A 654 7.87 26.97 14.75
CA ASP A 654 7.02 27.80 13.90
C ASP A 654 5.53 27.46 14.15
N SER A 655 4.61 28.13 13.44
CA SER A 655 3.17 27.87 13.54
C SER A 655 2.75 26.46 13.10
N TYR A 656 3.69 25.66 12.59
CA TYR A 656 3.49 24.29 12.13
C TYR A 656 4.24 23.29 13.03
N GLY A 657 4.74 23.72 14.19
CA GLY A 657 5.42 22.87 15.17
C GLY A 657 6.94 22.66 14.94
N GLY A 658 7.52 23.26 13.92
CA GLY A 658 8.95 23.15 13.58
C GLY A 658 9.29 21.99 12.61
N PRO A 659 10.58 21.82 12.25
CA PRO A 659 11.01 20.83 11.24
C PRO A 659 10.87 19.38 11.70
N TYR A 660 10.90 18.44 10.78
CA TYR A 660 10.78 17.00 11.05
C TYR A 660 12.11 16.27 10.88
N LEU A 661 12.42 15.33 11.77
CA LEU A 661 13.45 14.32 11.55
C LEU A 661 12.79 13.06 10.96
N MET A 662 13.31 12.59 9.82
CA MET A 662 12.74 11.48 9.06
C MET A 662 13.83 10.50 8.60
N CYS A 663 13.49 9.21 8.53
CA CYS A 663 14.27 8.22 7.79
C CYS A 663 14.15 8.45 6.28
N ALA A 664 15.16 8.06 5.52
CA ALA A 664 15.14 8.16 4.05
C ALA A 664 14.00 7.38 3.39
N ASP A 665 13.41 6.40 4.08
CA ASP A 665 12.26 5.63 3.58
C ASP A 665 10.90 6.31 3.81
N GLY A 666 10.88 7.41 4.57
CA GLY A 666 9.67 8.18 4.92
C GLY A 666 9.15 7.96 6.33
N THR A 667 9.81 7.14 7.14
CA THR A 667 9.42 6.99 8.55
C THR A 667 9.67 8.29 9.33
N LYS A 668 8.63 8.81 9.99
CA LYS A 668 8.74 9.98 10.89
C LYS A 668 9.32 9.55 12.23
N ILE A 669 10.46 10.15 12.59
CA ILE A 669 11.10 9.92 13.90
C ILE A 669 10.57 10.90 14.94
N GLY A 670 10.42 12.18 14.56
CA GLY A 670 9.87 13.18 15.46
C GLY A 670 9.75 14.56 14.83
N GLN A 671 8.95 15.41 15.47
CA GLN A 671 8.87 16.84 15.17
C GLN A 671 9.77 17.62 16.12
N LEU A 672 10.52 18.56 15.57
CA LEU A 672 11.60 19.26 16.26
C LEU A 672 11.14 20.64 16.71
N SER A 673 11.07 20.85 18.02
CA SER A 673 10.84 22.16 18.63
C SER A 673 11.72 22.28 19.87
N GLY A 674 12.63 23.26 19.88
CA GLY A 674 13.67 23.37 20.91
C GLY A 674 14.78 22.35 20.69
N THR A 675 15.38 21.85 21.78
CA THR A 675 16.47 20.86 21.72
C THR A 675 15.93 19.48 22.07
N LEU A 676 15.93 18.56 21.11
CA LEU A 676 15.44 17.20 21.27
C LEU A 676 16.52 16.20 20.89
N SER A 677 16.47 15.01 21.51
CA SER A 677 17.38 13.92 21.20
C SER A 677 16.62 12.66 20.80
N TYR A 678 17.15 11.94 19.82
CA TYR A 678 16.60 10.68 19.33
C TYR A 678 17.71 9.65 19.21
N ASN A 679 17.43 8.42 19.63
CA ASN A 679 18.32 7.28 19.39
C ASN A 679 17.97 6.69 18.03
N ILE A 680 18.91 6.74 17.08
CA ILE A 680 18.71 6.31 15.70
C ILE A 680 19.79 5.32 15.28
N GLY A 681 19.41 4.33 14.47
CA GLY A 681 20.31 3.29 13.98
C GLY A 681 21.16 3.74 12.78
N ALA A 682 22.04 2.87 12.29
CA ALA A 682 22.76 3.11 11.04
C ALA A 682 21.76 3.36 9.88
N GLY A 683 22.03 4.37 9.05
CA GLY A 683 21.13 4.70 7.96
C GLY A 683 21.26 6.13 7.46
N THR A 684 20.39 6.47 6.51
CA THR A 684 20.26 7.83 5.94
C THR A 684 19.01 8.49 6.47
N TYR A 685 19.16 9.73 6.91
CA TYR A 685 18.12 10.54 7.52
C TYR A 685 18.10 11.92 6.88
N PHE A 686 16.98 12.60 6.99
CA PHE A 686 16.87 14.00 6.58
C PHE A 686 16.02 14.80 7.55
N ILE A 687 16.26 16.11 7.55
CA ILE A 687 15.48 17.11 8.27
C ILE A 687 14.77 17.97 7.23
N GLY A 688 13.43 17.91 7.26
CA GLY A 688 12.54 18.67 6.39
C GLY A 688 11.77 19.75 7.15
N SER A 689 11.31 20.80 6.47
CA SER A 689 10.55 21.88 7.09
C SER A 689 9.17 21.42 7.54
N GLY A 690 8.63 22.07 8.58
CA GLY A 690 7.29 21.79 9.12
C GLY A 690 6.19 22.02 8.08
N SER A 691 6.39 23.05 7.25
CA SER A 691 5.64 23.31 6.02
C SER A 691 6.59 23.38 4.82
N LYS A 692 6.22 22.77 3.69
CA LYS A 692 7.01 22.81 2.44
C LYS A 692 7.19 24.24 1.89
N ASP A 693 6.26 25.16 2.17
CA ASP A 693 6.26 26.52 1.64
C ASP A 693 6.93 27.57 2.56
N LYS A 694 7.20 27.22 3.83
CA LYS A 694 7.80 28.11 4.84
C LYS A 694 9.22 27.71 5.21
N GLU A 695 9.95 28.69 5.72
CA GLU A 695 11.29 28.47 6.27
C GLU A 695 11.19 27.83 7.66
N SER A 696 11.97 26.78 7.89
CA SER A 696 12.29 26.25 9.22
C SER A 696 13.77 26.49 9.53
N SER A 697 14.16 26.43 10.80
CA SER A 697 15.55 26.65 11.23
C SER A 697 16.07 25.52 12.13
N VAL A 698 17.37 25.25 12.01
CA VAL A 698 18.12 24.33 12.87
C VAL A 698 19.38 25.07 13.31
N SER A 699 19.64 25.18 14.61
CA SER A 699 20.80 25.91 15.12
C SER A 699 21.99 25.01 15.44
N SER A 700 21.76 23.74 15.77
CA SER A 700 22.83 22.76 16.01
C SER A 700 22.35 21.33 15.77
N ILE A 701 23.30 20.47 15.40
CA ILE A 701 23.16 19.02 15.36
C ILE A 701 24.41 18.42 15.98
N SER A 702 24.24 17.44 16.86
CA SER A 702 25.34 16.63 17.39
C SER A 702 24.94 15.17 17.45
N PHE A 703 25.95 14.29 17.43
CA PHE A 703 25.80 12.85 17.48
C PHE A 703 26.69 12.28 18.58
N ILE A 704 26.17 11.29 19.31
CA ILE A 704 26.92 10.55 20.32
C ILE A 704 26.73 9.05 20.05
N CYS A 705 27.81 8.27 20.04
CA CYS A 705 27.74 6.81 19.87
C CYS A 705 26.83 6.19 20.95
N ILE A 706 25.98 5.24 20.55
CA ILE A 706 25.21 4.42 21.48
C ILE A 706 25.29 2.96 21.04
N ASP A 707 24.97 2.05 21.95
CA ASP A 707 24.77 0.65 21.60
C ASP A 707 23.49 0.48 20.77
N ASP A 708 23.49 -0.45 19.82
CA ASP A 708 22.34 -0.70 18.93
C ASP A 708 21.07 -1.09 19.72
N SER A 709 21.22 -1.68 20.91
CA SER A 709 20.12 -2.00 21.82
C SER A 709 19.38 -0.77 22.37
N GLU A 710 19.98 0.43 22.29
CA GLU A 710 19.38 1.67 22.75
C GLU A 710 18.52 2.35 21.68
N VAL A 711 18.47 1.82 20.46
CA VAL A 711 17.62 2.34 19.38
C VAL A 711 16.18 1.86 19.56
N SER A 712 15.34 2.70 20.14
CA SER A 712 13.89 2.49 20.13
C SER A 712 13.28 3.25 18.95
N ASN A 713 13.08 2.58 17.80
CA ASN A 713 12.25 3.13 16.72
C ASN A 713 10.76 3.04 17.11
N LYS A 714 10.36 3.72 18.19
CA LYS A 714 8.94 3.92 18.51
C LYS A 714 8.49 5.17 17.78
N VAL A 715 7.94 4.96 16.59
CA VAL A 715 7.28 5.97 15.76
C VAL A 715 6.21 6.64 16.61
N ASP A 716 6.38 7.93 16.89
CA ASP A 716 5.32 8.75 17.46
C ASP A 716 4.41 9.16 16.31
N SER A 717 3.39 8.34 16.05
CA SER A 717 2.38 8.65 15.03
C SER A 717 1.35 9.66 15.52
N ASN A 718 1.49 10.24 16.73
CA ASN A 718 0.42 11.03 17.38
C ASN A 718 0.90 12.02 18.47
N SER A 719 1.83 12.93 18.18
CA SER A 719 2.01 14.12 19.05
C SER A 719 1.03 15.22 18.62
N GLY A 720 -0.08 15.34 19.35
CA GLY A 720 -1.18 16.25 19.06
C GLY A 720 -0.78 17.73 19.01
N GLU A 721 -1.27 18.41 17.98
CA GLU A 721 -1.31 19.87 17.91
C GLU A 721 -2.31 20.40 18.96
N THR A 722 -1.82 21.05 19.99
CA THR A 722 -2.65 21.97 20.79
C THR A 722 -2.27 23.40 20.43
N ASN A 723 -3.10 24.03 19.60
CA ASN A 723 -3.22 25.49 19.62
C ASN A 723 -3.92 25.88 20.92
N THR A 724 -3.17 26.37 21.90
CA THR A 724 -3.74 27.11 23.02
C THR A 724 -3.28 28.55 22.92
N GLY A 725 -4.22 29.41 22.54
CA GLY A 725 -4.16 30.83 22.85
C GLY A 725 -4.18 31.05 24.36
N ASP A 726 -3.68 32.21 24.75
CA ASP A 726 -3.67 32.78 26.10
C ASP A 726 -4.92 32.43 26.91
N ASP A 727 -4.71 31.99 28.16
CA ASP A 727 -5.33 32.68 29.30
C ASP A 727 -4.60 32.34 30.61
N ASN A 728 -4.18 33.41 31.29
CA ASN A 728 -3.70 33.41 32.66
C ASN A 728 -4.82 32.95 33.61
N ASN A 729 -4.55 31.97 34.49
CA ASN A 729 -4.95 32.18 35.88
C ASN A 729 -4.21 31.32 36.91
N ASN A 730 -3.90 32.01 38.00
CA ASN A 730 -3.21 31.59 39.20
C ASN A 730 -4.20 30.88 40.16
N GLY A 731 -3.78 29.81 40.84
CA GLY A 731 -4.69 29.07 41.73
C GLY A 731 -4.00 28.02 42.61
N SER A 732 -3.80 28.40 43.86
CA SER A 732 -3.09 27.72 44.95
C SER A 732 -3.62 26.33 45.40
N GLN A 733 -2.63 25.52 45.78
CA GLN A 733 -2.51 24.38 46.72
C GLN A 733 -3.59 24.09 47.80
N SER A 734 -3.56 22.81 48.26
CA SER A 734 -3.95 22.17 49.56
C SER A 734 -5.29 21.40 49.57
N GLY A 735 -5.45 20.19 50.15
CA GLY A 735 -4.57 19.26 50.91
C GLY A 735 -5.34 17.98 51.32
N ASP A 736 -4.58 16.96 51.76
CA ASP A 736 -4.86 15.78 52.64
C ASP A 736 -6.09 14.85 52.42
N GLY A 737 -6.07 13.51 52.58
CA GLY A 737 -5.08 12.51 53.00
C GLY A 737 -5.74 11.14 53.33
N ASN A 738 -4.98 10.04 53.18
CA ASN A 738 -5.09 8.68 53.78
C ASN A 738 -6.32 7.76 53.45
N GLY A 739 -6.21 6.47 53.15
CA GLY A 739 -5.08 5.52 53.03
C GLY A 739 -5.64 4.08 52.88
N ASP A 740 -4.89 3.15 52.27
CA ASP A 740 -4.88 1.73 52.65
C ASP A 740 -3.63 1.00 52.08
N GLN A 741 -3.02 0.15 52.89
CA GLN A 741 -1.85 -0.66 52.56
C GLN A 741 -2.29 -2.05 52.13
N ASN A 742 -1.78 -2.54 51.00
CA ASN A 742 -1.58 -3.98 50.82
C ASN A 742 -0.35 -4.23 49.94
N GLY A 743 0.59 -5.01 50.48
CA GLY A 743 1.93 -5.23 49.92
C GLY A 743 1.89 -5.95 48.57
N GLY A 744 2.22 -5.22 47.52
CA GLY A 744 2.40 -5.73 46.15
C GLY A 744 3.87 -5.98 45.83
N ASN A 745 4.12 -7.15 45.24
CA ASN A 745 5.39 -7.52 44.63
C ASN A 745 5.77 -6.49 43.56
N ASN A 746 7.00 -5.97 43.65
CA ASN A 746 7.52 -4.97 42.73
C ASN A 746 7.91 -5.63 41.39
N THR A 747 6.95 -5.79 40.47
CA THR A 747 7.22 -6.11 39.06
C THR A 747 7.10 -4.84 38.23
N ASN A 748 8.22 -4.39 37.69
CA ASN A 748 8.27 -3.37 36.64
C ASN A 748 7.37 -3.82 35.46
N PRO A 749 6.34 -3.08 35.05
CA PRO A 749 5.29 -3.57 34.15
C PRO A 749 5.70 -3.64 32.66
N ASN A 750 7.00 -3.52 32.35
CA ASN A 750 7.49 -3.35 30.98
C ASN A 750 8.61 -4.33 30.58
N ILE A 751 8.75 -5.46 31.29
CA ILE A 751 9.70 -6.52 30.93
C ILE A 751 9.03 -7.41 29.88
N ASP A 752 9.57 -7.43 28.66
CA ASP A 752 9.12 -8.36 27.62
C ASP A 752 9.55 -9.79 27.95
N LEU A 753 8.58 -10.60 28.38
CA LEU A 753 8.80 -11.99 28.77
C LEU A 753 8.80 -12.98 27.60
N THR A 754 8.70 -12.48 26.35
CA THR A 754 8.56 -13.30 25.13
C THR A 754 9.79 -13.30 24.23
N SER A 755 10.64 -12.27 24.31
CA SER A 755 11.89 -12.17 23.56
C SER A 755 13.02 -13.04 24.13
N ASP A 756 14.03 -13.29 23.30
CA ASP A 756 15.27 -13.94 23.72
C ASP A 756 16.02 -13.03 24.69
N GLN A 757 16.55 -13.60 25.77
CA GLN A 757 17.19 -12.85 26.84
C GLN A 757 18.62 -13.32 27.02
N THR A 758 19.56 -12.39 27.12
CA THR A 758 20.96 -12.71 27.42
C THR A 758 21.44 -11.86 28.59
N LEU A 759 21.88 -12.53 29.66
CA LEU A 759 22.57 -11.92 30.76
C LEU A 759 24.07 -12.23 30.67
N THR A 760 24.89 -11.20 30.71
CA THR A 760 26.35 -11.31 30.86
C THR A 760 26.77 -10.62 32.16
N PHE A 761 27.93 -10.99 32.69
CA PHE A 761 28.44 -10.41 33.94
C PHE A 761 29.62 -9.46 33.73
N ASP A 762 29.95 -9.13 32.48
CA ASP A 762 31.01 -8.17 32.10
C ASP A 762 30.75 -6.76 32.62
N ASN A 763 29.47 -6.44 32.88
CA ASN A 763 29.02 -5.14 33.36
C ASN A 763 28.54 -5.16 34.82
N GLY A 764 28.87 -6.20 35.60
CA GLY A 764 28.47 -6.35 37.02
C GLY A 764 27.73 -7.65 37.33
N ALA A 765 27.53 -7.97 38.62
CA ALA A 765 26.74 -9.12 39.08
C ALA A 765 25.21 -8.88 39.10
N THR A 766 24.74 -7.77 38.54
CA THR A 766 23.32 -7.41 38.50
C THR A 766 22.83 -7.38 37.07
N ASP A 767 21.61 -7.83 36.82
CA ASP A 767 20.95 -7.63 35.54
C ASP A 767 20.35 -6.22 35.44
N LYS A 768 20.74 -5.49 34.40
CA LYS A 768 20.28 -4.12 34.15
C LYS A 768 18.97 -4.08 33.35
N SER A 769 18.57 -5.19 32.72
CA SER A 769 17.26 -5.32 32.04
C SER A 769 16.10 -5.52 33.03
N GLY A 770 16.41 -6.01 34.23
CA GLY A 770 15.43 -6.35 35.27
C GLY A 770 14.71 -7.67 35.03
N PHE A 771 15.01 -8.40 33.95
CA PHE A 771 14.42 -9.70 33.62
C PHE A 771 14.89 -10.80 34.59
N PHE A 772 16.18 -10.80 34.93
CA PHE A 772 16.78 -11.67 35.91
C PHE A 772 16.92 -10.94 37.25
N THR A 773 16.53 -11.59 38.33
CA THR A 773 16.92 -11.18 39.69
C THR A 773 18.15 -11.99 40.07
N VAL A 774 19.29 -11.31 40.22
CA VAL A 774 20.58 -11.93 40.51
C VAL A 774 21.01 -11.60 41.93
N SER A 775 21.23 -12.63 42.75
CA SER A 775 21.89 -12.55 44.05
C SER A 775 23.17 -13.37 43.99
N ALA A 776 24.30 -12.73 43.67
CA ALA A 776 25.58 -13.39 43.47
C ALA A 776 26.77 -12.43 43.68
N ASN A 777 27.96 -12.99 43.95
CA ASN A 777 29.21 -12.25 43.95
C ASN A 777 29.98 -12.46 42.64
N LEU A 778 30.60 -11.40 42.10
CA LEU A 778 31.53 -11.54 40.98
C LEU A 778 32.78 -12.34 41.36
N LYS A 779 33.32 -13.09 40.39
CA LYS A 779 34.62 -13.75 40.49
C LYS A 779 35.73 -12.77 40.10
N SER A 780 36.63 -12.49 41.04
CA SER A 780 37.87 -11.76 40.75
C SER A 780 38.87 -12.66 40.01
N GLY A 781 39.54 -12.09 38.99
CA GLY A 781 40.67 -12.72 38.29
C GLY A 781 40.31 -13.96 37.46
N ILE A 782 39.20 -13.91 36.70
CA ILE A 782 38.79 -15.02 35.84
C ILE A 782 39.36 -14.89 34.42
N ALA A 783 39.71 -16.02 33.79
CA ALA A 783 40.13 -16.04 32.39
C ALA A 783 38.93 -15.80 31.47
N ALA A 784 39.13 -15.13 30.34
CA ALA A 784 38.05 -14.90 29.38
C ALA A 784 37.59 -16.21 28.74
N LYS A 785 36.30 -16.33 28.44
CA LYS A 785 35.70 -17.48 27.76
C LYS A 785 34.93 -17.04 26.53
N THR A 786 35.16 -17.69 25.39
CA THR A 786 34.43 -17.41 24.15
C THR A 786 33.38 -18.49 23.87
N TYR A 787 32.17 -18.09 23.52
CA TYR A 787 31.10 -18.98 23.07
C TYR A 787 30.30 -18.29 21.95
N ASN A 788 30.06 -19.00 20.84
CA ASN A 788 29.39 -18.47 19.64
C ASN A 788 29.92 -17.10 19.16
N GLY A 789 31.24 -16.90 19.20
CA GLY A 789 31.91 -15.67 18.76
C GLY A 789 31.87 -14.52 19.77
N VAL A 790 31.20 -14.66 20.91
CA VAL A 790 31.17 -13.65 22.00
C VAL A 790 32.17 -14.03 23.08
N THR A 791 33.00 -13.08 23.49
CA THR A 791 34.02 -13.28 24.54
C THR A 791 33.57 -12.63 25.85
N TYR A 792 33.37 -13.44 26.87
CA TYR A 792 33.01 -13.02 28.23
C TYR A 792 34.27 -12.93 29.09
N THR A 793 34.44 -11.82 29.79
CA THR A 793 35.63 -11.50 30.61
C THR A 793 35.35 -11.55 32.12
N SER A 794 34.08 -11.63 32.51
CA SER A 794 33.63 -11.69 33.91
C SER A 794 32.60 -12.78 34.13
N ALA A 795 32.50 -13.27 35.35
CA ALA A 795 31.57 -14.32 35.76
C ALA A 795 31.12 -14.15 37.21
N ILE A 796 29.96 -14.71 37.56
CA ILE A 796 29.51 -14.85 38.96
C ILE A 796 29.99 -16.17 39.55
N LYS A 797 30.23 -16.19 40.86
CA LYS A 797 30.54 -17.41 41.61
C LYS A 797 29.26 -18.15 41.98
N MET A 798 29.21 -19.47 41.78
CA MET A 798 28.16 -20.32 42.33
C MET A 798 28.50 -20.73 43.78
N GLU A 799 28.12 -19.87 44.72
CA GLU A 799 28.21 -20.08 46.17
C GLU A 799 26.88 -20.61 46.72
N SER A 800 26.85 -21.09 47.97
CA SER A 800 25.61 -21.65 48.55
C SER A 800 24.47 -20.62 48.64
N SER A 801 24.81 -19.33 48.66
CA SER A 801 23.86 -18.21 48.65
C SER A 801 23.55 -17.67 47.24
N THR A 802 24.22 -18.18 46.20
CA THR A 802 24.02 -17.68 44.83
C THR A 802 22.69 -18.16 44.28
N SER A 803 21.86 -17.22 43.81
CA SER A 803 20.58 -17.50 43.17
C SER A 803 20.33 -16.54 42.02
N VAL A 804 19.84 -17.06 40.89
CA VAL A 804 19.29 -16.27 39.79
C VAL A 804 17.85 -16.72 39.55
N THR A 805 16.89 -15.80 39.56
CA THR A 805 15.48 -16.10 39.28
C THR A 805 14.94 -15.24 38.15
N PHE A 806 14.05 -15.80 37.33
CA PHE A 806 13.43 -15.13 36.18
C PHE A 806 12.12 -15.82 35.79
N THR A 807 11.32 -15.19 34.93
CA THR A 807 10.03 -15.73 34.47
C THR A 807 9.98 -15.76 32.95
N THR A 808 9.53 -16.87 32.35
CA THR A 808 9.31 -16.98 30.90
C THR A 808 7.81 -17.06 30.60
N ALA A 809 7.33 -16.36 29.55
CA ALA A 809 5.92 -16.40 29.14
C ALA A 809 5.57 -17.58 28.20
N ALA A 810 6.58 -18.26 27.65
CA ALA A 810 6.45 -19.42 26.77
C ALA A 810 7.58 -20.41 27.03
N SER A 811 7.47 -21.64 26.54
CA SER A 811 8.59 -22.60 26.60
C SER A 811 9.80 -22.07 25.84
N LYS A 812 10.97 -22.14 26.46
CA LYS A 812 12.25 -21.59 25.96
C LYS A 812 13.40 -22.58 26.20
N THR A 813 14.57 -22.34 25.62
CA THR A 813 15.80 -23.07 25.90
C THR A 813 16.78 -22.16 26.62
N LEU A 814 17.18 -22.55 27.83
CA LEU A 814 18.22 -21.89 28.62
C LEU A 814 19.58 -22.52 28.34
N TYR A 815 20.55 -21.67 27.99
CA TYR A 815 21.96 -21.99 27.93
C TYR A 815 22.70 -21.31 29.08
N ILE A 816 23.52 -22.05 29.81
CA ILE A 816 24.37 -21.54 30.89
C ILE A 816 25.83 -21.79 30.53
N ILE A 817 26.61 -20.72 30.46
CA ILE A 817 28.01 -20.76 30.06
C ILE A 817 28.88 -20.77 31.32
N THR A 818 29.55 -21.88 31.61
CA THR A 818 30.31 -22.09 32.85
C THR A 818 31.82 -22.13 32.63
N ASP A 819 32.64 -22.08 33.67
CA ASP A 819 34.10 -22.25 33.55
C ASP A 819 34.59 -23.70 33.66
N THR A 820 33.69 -24.65 33.95
CA THR A 820 34.07 -26.02 34.36
C THR A 820 33.33 -27.05 33.51
N ALA A 821 34.05 -27.78 32.66
CA ALA A 821 33.51 -28.95 31.96
C ALA A 821 33.03 -30.01 32.97
N ASN A 822 31.88 -30.64 32.70
CA ASN A 822 31.22 -31.60 33.61
C ASN A 822 30.83 -31.05 35.00
N GLY A 823 30.86 -29.73 35.21
CA GLY A 823 30.35 -29.10 36.44
C GLY A 823 28.82 -29.16 36.50
N ARG A 824 28.24 -29.34 37.69
CA ARG A 824 26.77 -29.40 37.85
C ARG A 824 26.17 -28.08 38.30
N ILE A 825 25.05 -27.69 37.70
CA ILE A 825 24.22 -26.53 38.07
C ILE A 825 22.79 -27.01 38.35
N LYS A 826 22.11 -26.42 39.33
CA LYS A 826 20.70 -26.72 39.57
C LYS A 826 19.81 -25.71 38.85
N VAL A 827 18.94 -26.20 37.96
CA VAL A 827 17.86 -25.41 37.34
C VAL A 827 16.54 -25.98 37.84
N ASP A 828 15.73 -25.14 38.50
CA ASP A 828 14.47 -25.51 39.16
C ASP A 828 14.64 -26.70 40.12
N GLY A 829 15.76 -26.71 40.85
CA GLY A 829 16.14 -27.75 41.80
C GLY A 829 16.77 -29.01 41.17
N ASN A 830 16.68 -29.18 39.85
CA ASN A 830 17.24 -30.34 39.14
C ASN A 830 18.71 -30.12 38.80
N SER A 831 19.57 -31.08 39.17
CA SER A 831 21.01 -31.02 38.88
C SER A 831 21.30 -31.40 37.44
N ILE A 832 21.92 -30.50 36.68
CA ILE A 832 22.24 -30.64 35.26
C ILE A 832 23.75 -30.48 35.07
N THR A 833 24.36 -31.42 34.37
CA THR A 833 25.81 -31.47 34.13
C THR A 833 26.16 -30.70 32.85
N ALA A 834 27.14 -29.81 32.93
CA ALA A 834 27.69 -29.12 31.76
C ALA A 834 28.43 -30.10 30.83
N ASP A 835 28.41 -29.83 29.53
CA ASP A 835 29.14 -30.63 28.54
C ASP A 835 30.67 -30.43 28.62
N SER A 836 31.40 -31.01 27.65
CA SER A 836 32.86 -30.90 27.55
C SER A 836 33.36 -29.47 27.37
N ASP A 837 32.51 -28.58 26.87
CA ASP A 837 32.82 -27.16 26.67
C ASP A 837 32.32 -26.31 27.84
N GLY A 838 31.78 -26.93 28.89
CA GLY A 838 31.25 -26.24 30.06
C GLY A 838 29.93 -25.51 29.78
N ILE A 839 29.10 -26.02 28.87
CA ILE A 839 27.78 -25.47 28.52
C ILE A 839 26.68 -26.37 29.08
N VAL A 840 25.68 -25.77 29.71
CA VAL A 840 24.44 -26.45 30.10
C VAL A 840 23.32 -25.97 29.17
N SER A 841 22.53 -26.89 28.61
CA SER A 841 21.35 -26.58 27.79
C SER A 841 20.11 -27.27 28.36
N VAL A 842 19.04 -26.50 28.59
CA VAL A 842 17.84 -26.95 29.30
C VAL A 842 16.59 -26.38 28.66
N SER A 843 15.59 -27.21 28.37
CA SER A 843 14.26 -26.74 28.00
C SER A 843 13.48 -26.31 29.23
N LEU A 844 13.00 -25.06 29.22
CA LEU A 844 12.14 -24.46 30.22
C LEU A 844 10.69 -24.44 29.73
N ALA A 845 9.74 -24.73 30.62
CA ALA A 845 8.33 -24.45 30.38
C ALA A 845 8.01 -22.99 30.70
N ALA A 846 6.88 -22.45 30.25
CA ALA A 846 6.43 -21.12 30.69
C ALA A 846 6.24 -21.11 32.22
N GLY A 847 6.78 -20.11 32.91
CA GLY A 847 6.67 -19.96 34.36
C GLY A 847 7.91 -19.36 35.03
N ASN A 848 7.95 -19.45 36.35
CA ASN A 848 9.07 -18.95 37.15
C ASN A 848 10.17 -20.00 37.23
N HIS A 849 11.42 -19.55 37.07
CA HIS A 849 12.61 -20.39 37.09
C HIS A 849 13.65 -19.88 38.08
N SER A 850 14.48 -20.81 38.56
CA SER A 850 15.59 -20.54 39.46
C SER A 850 16.85 -21.31 39.08
N ILE A 851 18.00 -20.65 39.18
CA ILE A 851 19.32 -21.24 39.00
C ILE A 851 20.05 -21.12 40.33
N THR A 852 20.46 -22.26 40.88
CA THR A 852 21.17 -22.36 42.16
C THR A 852 22.37 -23.30 42.07
N LYS A 853 23.20 -23.30 43.10
CA LYS A 853 24.44 -24.07 43.12
C LYS A 853 24.20 -25.59 43.05
N GLY A 854 24.85 -26.25 42.08
CA GLY A 854 25.14 -27.69 42.10
C GLY A 854 26.53 -27.93 42.70
N ASP A 855 27.56 -27.70 41.89
CA ASP A 855 28.97 -27.73 42.28
C ASP A 855 29.57 -26.31 42.41
N SER A 856 30.79 -26.21 42.93
CA SER A 856 31.53 -24.94 42.97
C SER A 856 32.12 -24.63 41.59
N LEU A 857 31.49 -23.72 40.85
CA LEU A 857 31.91 -23.25 39.51
C LEU A 857 31.58 -21.76 39.33
N ASN A 858 31.95 -21.18 38.19
CA ASN A 858 31.58 -19.80 37.81
C ASN A 858 30.71 -19.78 36.53
N ILE A 859 29.78 -18.82 36.42
CA ILE A 859 28.90 -18.63 35.26
C ILE A 859 29.24 -17.30 34.58
N TYR A 860 29.57 -17.35 33.28
CA TYR A 860 29.86 -16.19 32.44
C TYR A 860 28.61 -15.56 31.82
N SER A 861 27.62 -16.38 31.44
CA SER A 861 26.39 -15.88 30.81
C SER A 861 25.23 -16.85 30.94
N LEU A 862 24.01 -16.30 30.91
CA LEU A 862 22.74 -16.99 30.78
C LEU A 862 22.06 -16.53 29.50
N ILE A 863 21.62 -17.46 28.64
CA ILE A 863 20.98 -17.15 27.35
C ILE A 863 19.67 -17.93 27.25
N ILE A 864 18.55 -17.26 27.02
CA ILE A 864 17.22 -17.86 26.85
C ILE A 864 16.77 -17.62 25.41
N LYS A 865 16.44 -18.70 24.68
CA LYS A 865 15.97 -18.67 23.27
C LYS A 865 14.68 -19.43 23.05
#